data_AF-A0A915JI03-F1
#
_entry.id   AF-A0A915JI03-F1
#
_cell.length_a   1.000
_cell.length_b   1.000
_cell.length_c   1.000
_cell.angle_alpha   90.00
_cell.angle_beta   90.00
_cell.angle_gamma   90.00
#
_symmetry.space_group_name_H-M   'P 1'
#
loop_
_entity.id
_entity.type
_entity.pdbx_description
1 polymer ?
#
loop_
_entity_poly.entity_id
_entity_poly.type
_entity_poly.pdbx_seq_one_letter_code
_entity_poly.pdbx_strand_id
1 'polypeptide(L)'
;MDSLYLYLILLAELVLSQKTTNFDCRSNGCCDQHEFCGFWARTNECQSNRIWMLPNCQISCNSCPASSDRATSSSCSNNHENCDFWAGSGECQSNARWMLPNCALACGQCSGQQRPAPAPAPAPAPAPAPAPAPIAQPAPVASSDGPVCPHEDISFRRTLSATDLFNSNNNQNCVPQMDPVNCNPNACFNRKYRTMDGTCNNIGNSLFGAAATPFLRHRAPQFDDGFAAPSGSIRGGRPSARDASRFILASGQVFTDNRFSAMLMQFGQFLVHDISKNSMLPITKCSGCSPPNDLCFSIPVDPGDPRFGCQSSTTNLNENTAFVDGSQIYGSSINDADRLRDLSSGTMRSSFFNGQSFMPFNQQQCFGPGSCQADFDAGDNRVTLFIGLSSLHVIFLREHNRLAQRLRQVNPGWDGERIFQEARKIVGAELQSITFKEWLPKLLGANLPAYAGFNQGVNPSIAAEFAFGAMRVGHGMLQDALSRLTNDGRQFSSSFEDDVLKPHKLLFEGGIDPLLKGLMSTPVKRPQRLAMSISERMFGSSDLGALNIQRSRDAGIASYNDMREFCGLGRARGFGDFAPQISDGNVRASMARLYNSPDNVDLYVGVLTEDPLGGLVGPTASCLITEQFKRTRDGDRFFFQNPGVFTPSQLAEIEKVTFARIICDNGDGIQSINNDVFTFNSGQTSCGNLPSIDLSRWAG
;
A
#
# COMPACT_ATOMS: atom_id res chain seq x y z
N MET A 1 10.34 6.25 -10.62
CA MET A 1 9.88 4.96 -11.17
C MET A 1 10.41 3.88 -10.24
N ASP A 2 9.98 3.91 -8.98
CA ASP A 2 10.77 3.37 -7.87
C ASP A 2 9.83 2.78 -6.82
N SER A 3 9.66 1.45 -6.91
CA SER A 3 9.10 0.51 -5.91
C SER A 3 8.52 -0.75 -6.58
N LEU A 4 8.38 -0.74 -7.91
CA LEU A 4 8.17 -1.96 -8.72
C LEU A 4 9.47 -2.81 -8.83
N TYR A 5 10.62 -2.15 -8.60
CA TYR A 5 11.97 -2.71 -8.58
C TYR A 5 12.10 -3.91 -7.63
N LEU A 6 11.40 -3.92 -6.48
CA LEU A 6 11.57 -5.00 -5.49
C LEU A 6 10.62 -6.20 -5.70
N TYR A 7 9.51 -6.03 -6.42
CA TYR A 7 8.61 -7.16 -6.74
C TYR A 7 9.08 -7.98 -7.94
N LEU A 8 9.79 -7.35 -8.87
CA LEU A 8 10.42 -8.03 -10.00
C LEU A 8 11.78 -8.65 -9.63
N ILE A 9 12.51 -8.08 -8.68
CA ILE A 9 13.68 -8.76 -8.10
C ILE A 9 13.28 -10.01 -7.30
N LEU A 10 12.11 -10.00 -6.64
CA LEU A 10 11.50 -11.20 -6.03
C LEU A 10 11.29 -12.36 -7.03
N LEU A 11 11.20 -12.09 -8.34
CA LEU A 11 11.09 -13.11 -9.38
C LEU A 11 12.43 -13.42 -10.09
N ALA A 12 13.38 -12.47 -10.13
CA ALA A 12 14.61 -12.63 -10.89
C ALA A 12 15.52 -13.77 -10.37
N GLU A 13 15.49 -14.10 -9.08
CA GLU A 13 16.33 -15.19 -8.51
C GLU A 13 15.60 -16.53 -8.36
N LEU A 14 14.27 -16.57 -8.40
CA LEU A 14 13.52 -17.83 -8.53
C LEU A 14 13.51 -18.38 -9.96
N VAL A 15 13.92 -17.57 -10.95
CA VAL A 15 14.03 -17.90 -12.37
C VAL A 15 15.51 -18.02 -12.81
N LEU A 16 16.43 -18.32 -11.89
CA LEU A 16 17.84 -18.62 -12.21
C LEU A 16 18.03 -19.99 -12.88
N SER A 17 17.38 -20.20 -14.03
CA SER A 17 17.81 -21.22 -14.99
C SER A 17 17.59 -20.88 -16.46
N GLN A 18 17.03 -19.71 -16.84
CA GLN A 18 16.94 -19.38 -18.27
C GLN A 18 17.50 -18.00 -18.59
N LYS A 19 18.79 -17.97 -18.97
CA LYS A 19 19.37 -16.88 -19.76
C LYS A 19 18.72 -16.90 -21.16
N THR A 20 18.10 -15.81 -21.58
CA THR A 20 17.76 -15.58 -22.99
C THR A 20 18.98 -14.96 -23.69
N THR A 21 19.88 -15.79 -24.22
CA THR A 21 21.04 -15.29 -24.98
C THR A 21 20.59 -14.56 -26.26
N ASN A 22 21.21 -13.42 -26.58
CA ASN A 22 20.95 -12.58 -27.75
C ASN A 22 19.53 -11.99 -27.84
N PHE A 23 19.07 -11.35 -26.77
CA PHE A 23 17.73 -10.74 -26.71
C PHE A 23 17.55 -9.61 -27.75
N ASP A 24 18.49 -8.67 -27.82
CA ASP A 24 18.49 -7.61 -28.84
C ASP A 24 19.92 -7.38 -29.33
N CYS A 25 20.15 -7.56 -30.62
CA CYS A 25 21.49 -7.58 -31.21
C CYS A 25 21.54 -6.76 -32.50
N ARG A 26 22.56 -5.90 -32.61
CA ARG A 26 22.92 -5.23 -33.85
C ARG A 26 23.81 -6.13 -34.70
N SER A 27 23.82 -5.90 -36.01
CA SER A 27 24.62 -6.66 -36.98
C SER A 27 26.14 -6.62 -36.72
N ASN A 28 26.63 -5.64 -35.95
CA ASN A 28 28.03 -5.51 -35.56
C ASN A 28 28.41 -6.33 -34.30
N GLY A 29 27.53 -7.21 -33.83
CA GLY A 29 27.76 -8.06 -32.66
C GLY A 29 27.58 -7.35 -31.32
N CYS A 30 27.15 -6.08 -31.30
CA CYS A 30 26.74 -5.42 -30.08
C CYS A 30 25.35 -5.90 -29.67
N CYS A 31 25.24 -6.46 -28.47
CA CYS A 31 24.00 -7.07 -28.00
C CYS A 31 23.65 -6.67 -26.56
N ASP A 32 22.35 -6.53 -26.34
CA ASP A 32 21.74 -6.77 -25.05
C ASP A 32 21.39 -8.26 -24.96
N GLN A 33 22.07 -8.94 -24.04
CA GLN A 33 21.94 -10.36 -23.75
C GLN A 33 20.75 -10.66 -22.83
N HIS A 34 19.92 -9.66 -22.53
CA HIS A 34 18.75 -9.79 -21.66
C HIS A 34 17.69 -8.74 -21.99
N GLU A 35 16.41 -9.12 -21.85
CA GLU A 35 15.26 -8.24 -22.09
C GLU A 35 15.17 -6.98 -21.21
N PHE A 36 15.86 -6.99 -20.06
CA PHE A 36 15.84 -5.89 -19.10
C PHE A 36 17.03 -4.95 -19.23
N CYS A 37 17.93 -5.16 -20.20
CA CYS A 37 19.09 -4.29 -20.39
C CYS A 37 18.72 -2.81 -20.54
N GLY A 38 17.65 -2.51 -21.29
CA GLY A 38 17.16 -1.13 -21.44
C GLY A 38 16.64 -0.54 -20.15
N PHE A 39 16.01 -1.36 -19.32
CA PHE A 39 15.49 -0.95 -18.01
C PHE A 39 16.64 -0.66 -17.04
N TRP A 40 17.59 -1.59 -16.88
CA TRP A 40 18.75 -1.45 -16.01
C TRP A 40 19.63 -0.24 -16.40
N ALA A 41 19.83 0.00 -17.69
CA ALA A 41 20.56 1.18 -18.14
C ALA A 41 19.90 2.51 -17.75
N ARG A 42 18.56 2.57 -17.74
CA ARG A 42 17.80 3.75 -17.33
C ARG A 42 17.78 3.97 -15.81
N THR A 43 18.03 2.93 -15.01
CA THR A 43 18.15 3.01 -13.54
C THR A 43 19.60 3.15 -13.07
N ASN A 44 20.49 3.60 -13.96
CA ASN A 44 21.91 3.85 -13.68
C ASN A 44 22.77 2.60 -13.41
N GLU A 45 22.30 1.39 -13.74
CA GLU A 45 23.07 0.14 -13.57
C GLU A 45 24.33 0.09 -14.44
N CYS A 46 24.32 0.82 -15.56
CA CYS A 46 25.53 1.03 -16.36
C CYS A 46 26.63 1.78 -15.60
N GLN A 47 26.33 2.37 -14.44
CA GLN A 47 27.29 2.98 -13.53
C GLN A 47 27.43 2.21 -12.21
N SER A 48 26.34 1.77 -11.58
CA SER A 48 26.34 1.04 -10.29
C SER A 48 26.72 -0.44 -10.40
N ASN A 49 26.46 -1.09 -11.53
CA ASN A 49 26.71 -2.53 -11.78
C ASN A 49 27.49 -2.76 -13.08
N ARG A 50 28.52 -1.93 -13.28
CA ARG A 50 29.33 -1.90 -14.51
C ARG A 50 29.90 -3.25 -14.92
N ILE A 51 30.32 -4.06 -13.97
CA ILE A 51 31.00 -5.34 -14.23
C ILE A 51 30.07 -6.30 -14.96
N TRP A 52 28.80 -6.34 -14.58
CA TRP A 52 27.81 -7.20 -15.23
C TRP A 52 27.17 -6.50 -16.44
N MET A 53 26.87 -5.22 -16.31
CA MET A 53 26.10 -4.47 -17.30
C MET A 53 26.88 -4.20 -18.59
N LEU A 54 28.16 -3.83 -18.50
CA LEU A 54 28.93 -3.49 -19.71
C LEU A 54 29.12 -4.67 -20.69
N PRO A 55 29.36 -5.91 -20.24
CA PRO A 55 29.45 -7.05 -21.16
C PRO A 55 28.09 -7.64 -21.58
N ASN A 56 27.03 -7.51 -20.77
CA ASN A 56 25.73 -8.16 -21.04
C ASN A 56 24.66 -7.22 -21.61
N CYS A 57 24.81 -5.89 -21.48
CA CYS A 57 23.80 -4.91 -21.88
C CYS A 57 24.43 -3.79 -22.71
N GLN A 58 25.06 -4.20 -23.82
CA GLN A 58 25.99 -3.35 -24.55
C GLN A 58 25.29 -2.22 -25.31
N ILE A 59 24.11 -2.49 -25.85
CA ILE A 59 23.30 -1.50 -26.57
C ILE A 59 22.75 -0.51 -25.55
N SER A 60 22.17 -1.04 -24.47
CA SER A 60 21.52 -0.22 -23.46
C SER A 60 22.50 0.64 -22.65
N CYS A 61 23.71 0.15 -22.38
CA CYS A 61 24.75 0.91 -21.68
C CYS A 61 25.62 1.79 -22.56
N ASN A 62 25.34 1.88 -23.87
CA ASN A 62 26.23 2.52 -24.84
C ASN A 62 27.69 2.02 -24.72
N SER A 63 27.88 0.74 -24.37
CA SER A 63 29.19 0.10 -24.31
C SER A 63 29.51 -0.73 -25.55
N CYS A 64 28.68 -0.61 -26.60
CA CYS A 64 29.03 -1.10 -27.93
C CYS A 64 30.43 -0.61 -28.32
N PRO A 65 31.31 -1.49 -28.84
CA PRO A 65 32.55 -1.06 -29.46
C PRO A 65 32.23 -0.04 -30.55
N ALA A 66 32.89 1.11 -30.51
CA ALA A 66 32.72 2.13 -31.53
C ALA A 66 33.11 1.56 -32.90
N SER A 67 32.11 1.28 -33.74
CA SER A 67 32.35 1.24 -35.18
C SER A 67 32.80 2.64 -35.57
N SER A 68 33.99 2.72 -36.14
CA SER A 68 34.58 3.92 -36.69
C SER A 68 33.62 4.57 -37.67
N ASP A 69 32.89 5.61 -37.24
CA ASP A 69 32.39 6.66 -38.13
C ASP A 69 32.12 7.93 -37.31
N ARG A 70 32.91 8.96 -37.61
CA ARG A 70 32.85 10.31 -37.03
C ARG A 70 31.60 11.05 -37.54
N ALA A 71 30.93 11.76 -36.64
CA ALA A 71 30.17 12.96 -36.99
C ALA A 71 30.44 14.07 -35.96
N THR A 72 30.93 15.21 -36.45
CA THR A 72 31.29 16.43 -35.71
C THR A 72 30.13 17.41 -35.57
N SER A 73 30.21 18.26 -34.55
CA SER A 73 29.56 19.59 -34.37
C SER A 73 28.13 19.68 -33.80
N SER A 74 28.01 20.23 -32.58
CA SER A 74 26.92 21.17 -32.23
C SER A 74 27.37 22.21 -31.19
N SER A 75 26.79 23.41 -31.30
CA SER A 75 27.10 24.73 -30.70
C SER A 75 27.04 24.84 -29.16
N CYS A 76 27.95 25.64 -28.54
CA CYS A 76 27.87 26.05 -27.12
C CYS A 76 26.97 27.31 -26.99
N SER A 77 25.67 27.12 -26.78
CA SER A 77 24.67 28.20 -26.67
C SER A 77 23.65 27.93 -25.56
N ASN A 78 23.00 28.99 -25.05
CA ASN A 78 21.75 28.86 -24.30
C ASN A 78 20.62 28.62 -25.28
N ASN A 79 19.98 27.46 -25.19
CA ASN A 79 18.88 27.04 -26.06
C ASN A 79 17.52 27.35 -25.44
N HIS A 80 17.48 28.15 -24.37
CA HIS A 80 16.27 28.60 -23.69
C HIS A 80 16.44 30.02 -23.13
N GLU A 81 15.39 30.85 -23.23
CA GLU A 81 15.41 32.27 -22.83
C GLU A 81 15.64 32.50 -21.32
N ASN A 82 15.14 31.59 -20.48
CA ASN A 82 15.28 31.67 -19.02
C ASN A 82 16.57 31.07 -18.44
N CYS A 83 17.54 30.68 -19.28
CA CYS A 83 18.78 30.05 -18.82
C CYS A 83 19.54 30.88 -17.78
N ASP A 84 19.57 32.21 -17.92
CA ASP A 84 20.28 33.10 -16.99
C ASP A 84 19.56 33.21 -15.62
N PHE A 85 18.21 33.20 -15.62
CA PHE A 85 17.42 33.22 -14.39
C PHE A 85 17.58 31.92 -13.59
N TRP A 86 17.55 30.78 -14.27
CA TRP A 86 17.73 29.47 -13.64
C TRP A 86 19.16 29.27 -13.15
N ALA A 87 20.16 29.69 -13.92
CA ALA A 87 21.54 29.70 -13.46
C ALA A 87 21.73 30.60 -12.23
N GLY A 88 21.10 31.78 -12.19
CA GLY A 88 21.08 32.68 -11.04
C GLY A 88 20.33 32.13 -9.81
N SER A 89 19.48 31.12 -9.99
CA SER A 89 18.71 30.45 -8.94
C SER A 89 19.36 29.15 -8.45
N GLY A 90 20.55 28.79 -8.94
CA GLY A 90 21.29 27.59 -8.52
C GLY A 90 20.98 26.31 -9.31
N GLU A 91 20.19 26.39 -10.38
CA GLU A 91 19.75 25.22 -11.17
C GLU A 91 20.90 24.52 -11.90
N CYS A 92 22.04 25.19 -12.12
CA CYS A 92 23.20 24.56 -12.72
C CYS A 92 23.78 23.43 -11.86
N GLN A 93 23.54 23.44 -10.54
CA GLN A 93 23.93 22.37 -9.61
C GLN A 93 22.76 21.42 -9.34
N SER A 94 21.55 21.92 -9.08
CA SER A 94 20.38 21.09 -8.73
C SER A 94 19.73 20.39 -9.92
N ASN A 95 19.88 20.93 -11.14
CA ASN A 95 19.29 20.40 -12.38
C ASN A 95 20.31 20.33 -13.53
N ALA A 96 21.54 19.89 -13.20
CA ALA A 96 22.65 19.82 -14.15
C ALA A 96 22.34 18.99 -15.41
N ARG A 97 21.51 17.94 -15.31
CA ARG A 97 21.20 17.05 -16.44
C ARG A 97 20.43 17.76 -17.55
N TRP A 98 19.60 18.74 -17.21
CA TRP A 98 18.89 19.56 -18.18
C TRP A 98 19.68 20.84 -18.50
N MET A 99 20.26 21.46 -17.47
CA MET A 99 20.94 22.75 -17.58
C MET A 99 22.26 22.69 -18.37
N LEU A 100 23.05 21.62 -18.26
CA LEU A 100 24.33 21.53 -18.97
C LEU A 100 24.20 21.42 -20.51
N PRO A 101 23.28 20.60 -21.07
CA PRO A 101 23.09 20.55 -22.52
C PRO A 101 22.24 21.70 -23.10
N ASN A 102 21.41 22.37 -22.29
CA ASN A 102 20.48 23.41 -22.79
C ASN A 102 20.86 24.84 -22.39
N CYS A 103 21.64 25.02 -21.34
CA CYS A 103 22.06 26.31 -20.77
C CYS A 103 23.57 26.35 -20.53
N ALA A 104 24.33 25.71 -21.44
CA ALA A 104 25.78 25.52 -21.31
C ALA A 104 26.56 26.83 -21.08
N LEU A 105 26.09 27.93 -21.67
CA LEU A 105 26.68 29.25 -21.51
C LEU A 105 26.36 29.85 -20.14
N ALA A 106 25.10 29.79 -19.68
CA ALA A 106 24.68 30.28 -18.37
C ALA A 106 25.29 29.49 -17.19
N CYS A 107 25.55 28.19 -17.39
CA CYS A 107 26.17 27.31 -16.39
C CYS A 107 27.70 27.23 -16.44
N GLY A 108 28.34 28.12 -17.19
CA GLY A 108 29.81 28.25 -17.20
C GLY A 108 30.56 27.06 -17.80
N GLN A 109 29.93 26.27 -18.68
CA GLN A 109 30.54 25.09 -19.31
C GLN A 109 31.35 25.41 -20.57
N CYS A 110 31.26 26.64 -21.09
CA CYS A 110 32.04 27.05 -22.25
C CYS A 110 33.42 27.59 -21.81
N SER A 111 34.50 26.88 -22.12
CA SER A 111 35.87 27.33 -21.88
C SER A 111 36.24 28.50 -22.81
N GLY A 112 36.45 29.71 -22.28
CA GLY A 112 37.15 30.77 -23.03
C GLY A 112 36.64 32.21 -22.99
N GLN A 113 35.69 32.60 -22.15
CA GLN A 113 35.41 34.03 -21.91
C GLN A 113 35.12 34.33 -20.43
N GLN A 114 35.93 35.20 -19.83
CA GLN A 114 35.76 35.72 -18.47
C GLN A 114 34.58 36.69 -18.39
N ARG A 115 33.78 36.64 -17.30
CA ARG A 115 32.94 37.76 -16.86
C ARG A 115 33.51 38.38 -15.57
N PRO A 116 33.39 39.71 -15.36
CA PRO A 116 34.01 40.44 -14.25
C PRO A 116 33.30 40.20 -12.91
N ALA A 117 34.04 40.39 -11.82
CA ALA A 117 33.63 40.12 -10.44
C ALA A 117 32.45 41.00 -9.95
N PRO A 118 31.51 40.46 -9.15
CA PRO A 118 30.53 41.26 -8.42
C PRO A 118 31.10 41.85 -7.11
N ALA A 119 30.65 43.06 -6.77
CA ALA A 119 30.99 43.81 -5.55
C ALA A 119 30.33 43.24 -4.27
N PRO A 120 30.82 43.57 -3.06
CA PRO A 120 30.36 42.97 -1.81
C PRO A 120 29.01 43.53 -1.32
N ALA A 121 28.15 42.65 -0.79
CA ALA A 121 26.88 43.02 -0.17
C ALA A 121 27.04 43.45 1.31
N PRO A 122 26.16 44.32 1.85
CA PRO A 122 26.27 44.85 3.22
C PRO A 122 25.72 43.90 4.29
N ALA A 123 26.22 44.08 5.53
CA ALA A 123 25.91 43.25 6.70
C ALA A 123 24.48 43.45 7.27
N PRO A 124 23.90 42.42 7.91
CA PRO A 124 22.58 42.50 8.54
C PRO A 124 22.62 43.11 9.95
N ALA A 125 21.58 43.90 10.27
CA ALA A 125 21.34 44.50 11.59
C ALA A 125 20.68 43.50 12.57
N PRO A 126 20.82 43.69 13.90
CA PRO A 126 20.47 42.68 14.90
C PRO A 126 18.98 42.66 15.30
N ALA A 127 18.49 41.46 15.65
CA ALA A 127 17.13 41.19 16.10
C ALA A 127 16.90 41.53 17.60
N PRO A 128 15.70 41.95 18.03
CA PRO A 128 15.33 42.07 19.44
C PRO A 128 14.85 40.74 20.07
N ALA A 129 15.03 40.64 21.39
CA ALA A 129 14.77 39.48 22.25
C ALA A 129 13.28 39.16 22.48
N PRO A 130 12.92 37.92 22.86
CA PRO A 130 11.53 37.50 23.05
C PRO A 130 10.95 37.85 24.43
N ALA A 131 9.67 38.22 24.45
CA ALA A 131 8.85 38.34 25.66
C ALA A 131 8.04 37.05 25.91
N PRO A 132 7.68 36.72 27.17
CA PRO A 132 7.09 35.43 27.53
C PRO A 132 5.61 35.31 27.18
N ALA A 133 5.20 34.07 26.86
CA ALA A 133 3.86 33.70 26.41
C ALA A 133 2.80 33.73 27.52
N PRO A 134 1.57 34.21 27.24
CA PRO A 134 0.40 33.84 28.02
C PRO A 134 -0.15 32.47 27.57
N ILE A 135 -0.48 31.66 28.56
CA ILE A 135 -1.23 30.40 28.43
C ILE A 135 -2.62 30.73 27.87
N ALA A 136 -2.95 30.19 26.70
CA ALA A 136 -4.30 30.26 26.14
C ALA A 136 -5.03 28.93 26.32
N GLN A 137 -6.20 29.02 26.97
CA GLN A 137 -7.19 27.96 27.15
C GLN A 137 -7.74 27.44 25.80
N PRO A 138 -8.32 26.22 25.75
CA PRO A 138 -8.85 25.65 24.53
C PRO A 138 -9.96 26.53 23.93
N ALA A 139 -9.79 26.89 22.66
CA ALA A 139 -10.79 27.65 21.92
C ALA A 139 -12.06 26.80 21.68
N PRO A 140 -13.26 27.39 21.76
CA PRO A 140 -14.49 26.75 21.31
C PRO A 140 -14.46 26.51 19.79
N VAL A 141 -15.13 25.45 19.36
CA VAL A 141 -15.37 25.11 17.95
C VAL A 141 -16.02 26.30 17.24
N ALA A 142 -15.26 27.00 16.40
CA ALA A 142 -15.76 28.07 15.55
C ALA A 142 -16.50 27.50 14.33
N SER A 143 -17.52 28.21 13.88
CA SER A 143 -18.37 27.89 12.73
C SER A 143 -17.60 27.60 11.44
N SER A 144 -18.25 26.88 10.52
CA SER A 144 -17.76 26.42 9.22
C SER A 144 -17.43 27.51 8.18
N ASP A 145 -17.48 28.79 8.56
CA ASP A 145 -17.49 29.93 7.62
C ASP A 145 -16.13 30.66 7.53
N GLY A 146 -15.05 30.00 7.95
CA GLY A 146 -13.68 30.52 7.82
C GLY A 146 -13.11 30.40 6.40
N PRO A 147 -11.98 31.09 6.10
CA PRO A 147 -11.29 30.95 4.83
C PRO A 147 -10.86 29.50 4.58
N VAL A 148 -11.09 29.00 3.36
CA VAL A 148 -10.68 27.67 2.93
C VAL A 148 -9.25 27.76 2.41
N CYS A 149 -8.31 27.09 3.08
CA CYS A 149 -6.93 26.95 2.61
C CYS A 149 -6.72 25.53 2.09
N PRO A 150 -6.82 25.30 0.77
CA PRO A 150 -6.74 23.95 0.21
C PRO A 150 -5.28 23.48 0.01
N HIS A 151 -4.31 24.41 0.05
CA HIS A 151 -2.89 24.08 -0.08
C HIS A 151 -2.29 23.66 1.27
N GLU A 152 -1.61 22.52 1.25
CA GLU A 152 -0.84 22.02 2.38
C GLU A 152 0.53 22.72 2.45
N ASP A 153 0.79 23.50 3.50
CA ASP A 153 2.13 24.02 3.76
C ASP A 153 3.01 22.92 4.39
N ILE A 154 4.13 22.61 3.74
CA ILE A 154 5.11 21.61 4.19
C ILE A 154 6.45 22.24 4.58
N SER A 155 6.60 23.56 4.48
CA SER A 155 7.89 24.26 4.67
C SER A 155 8.52 24.06 6.07
N PHE A 156 7.71 23.68 7.05
CA PHE A 156 8.09 23.49 8.45
C PHE A 156 8.24 22.02 8.86
N ARG A 157 8.10 21.06 7.93
CA ARG A 157 8.14 19.62 8.25
C ARG A 157 8.79 18.80 7.14
N ARG A 158 9.44 17.70 7.53
CA ARG A 158 9.96 16.71 6.57
C ARG A 158 8.85 15.72 6.22
N THR A 159 8.58 15.54 4.94
CA THR A 159 7.74 14.45 4.42
C THR A 159 8.64 13.33 3.88
N LEU A 160 8.26 12.07 4.11
CA LEU A 160 8.96 10.92 3.57
C LEU A 160 8.07 10.24 2.52
N SER A 161 8.50 10.25 1.26
CA SER A 161 7.83 9.47 0.21
C SER A 161 8.17 7.99 0.30
N ALA A 162 7.39 7.15 -0.39
CA ALA A 162 7.73 5.74 -0.56
C ALA A 162 9.15 5.56 -1.15
N THR A 163 9.56 6.44 -2.07
CA THR A 163 10.90 6.43 -2.65
C THR A 163 11.99 6.81 -1.64
N ASP A 164 11.73 7.77 -0.75
CA ASP A 164 12.70 8.15 0.30
C ASP A 164 12.95 7.01 1.29
N LEU A 165 11.87 6.38 1.74
CA LEU A 165 11.91 5.22 2.64
C LEU A 165 12.67 4.08 1.98
N PHE A 166 12.34 3.76 0.72
CA PHE A 166 13.03 2.74 -0.06
C PHE A 166 14.53 3.01 -0.20
N ASN A 167 14.90 4.22 -0.64
CA ASN A 167 16.30 4.59 -0.87
C ASN A 167 17.11 4.57 0.43
N SER A 168 16.54 5.10 1.52
CA SER A 168 17.16 5.06 2.84
C SER A 168 17.39 3.62 3.28
N ASN A 169 16.35 2.78 3.20
CA ASN A 169 16.44 1.41 3.65
C ASN A 169 17.43 0.58 2.80
N ASN A 170 17.51 0.84 1.50
CA ASN A 170 18.45 0.15 0.60
C ASN A 170 19.91 0.56 0.84
N ASN A 171 20.16 1.85 0.98
CA ASN A 171 21.51 2.39 1.06
C ASN A 171 22.09 2.34 2.47
N GLN A 172 21.25 2.47 3.49
CA GLN A 172 21.67 2.66 4.88
C GLN A 172 21.19 1.55 5.82
N ASN A 173 20.35 0.61 5.34
CA ASN A 173 19.66 -0.39 6.17
C ASN A 173 18.88 0.25 7.34
N CYS A 174 18.47 1.50 7.19
CA CYS A 174 17.70 2.24 8.17
C CYS A 174 16.72 3.17 7.47
N VAL A 175 15.70 3.58 8.21
CA VAL A 175 14.63 4.47 7.76
C VAL A 175 14.65 5.72 8.63
N PRO A 176 14.48 6.93 8.04
CA PRO A 176 14.54 8.15 8.83
C PRO A 176 13.39 8.20 9.83
N GLN A 177 13.68 8.60 11.07
CA GLN A 177 12.65 8.82 12.06
C GLN A 177 11.88 10.11 11.75
N MET A 178 10.55 10.06 11.92
CA MET A 178 9.69 11.24 11.87
C MET A 178 9.76 12.01 13.20
N ASP A 179 9.91 13.33 13.12
CA ASP A 179 9.90 14.23 14.28
C ASP A 179 8.51 14.81 14.52
N PRO A 180 8.12 15.09 15.78
CA PRO A 180 6.89 15.83 16.08
C PRO A 180 6.86 17.19 15.36
N VAL A 181 5.69 17.53 14.85
CA VAL A 181 5.45 18.67 13.97
C VAL A 181 4.60 19.71 14.70
N ASN A 182 4.99 20.99 14.61
CA ASN A 182 4.13 22.09 15.03
C ASN A 182 3.01 22.28 13.99
N CYS A 183 1.76 22.05 14.38
CA CYS A 183 0.61 22.11 13.47
C CYS A 183 0.09 23.53 13.19
N ASN A 184 0.58 24.55 13.91
CA ASN A 184 0.08 25.93 13.83
C ASN A 184 0.34 26.62 12.48
N PRO A 185 1.52 26.49 11.84
CA PRO A 185 1.77 27.13 10.54
C PRO A 185 0.77 26.71 9.46
N ASN A 186 0.32 25.44 9.48
CA ASN A 186 -0.68 24.91 8.55
C ASN A 186 -2.10 24.82 9.17
N ALA A 187 -2.40 25.62 10.20
CA ALA A 187 -3.64 25.50 10.96
C ALA A 187 -4.90 25.70 10.11
N CYS A 188 -4.86 26.57 9.09
CA CYS A 188 -6.00 26.80 8.20
C CYS A 188 -6.36 25.54 7.39
N PHE A 189 -5.37 24.90 6.78
CA PHE A 189 -5.56 23.63 6.07
C PHE A 189 -6.01 22.51 7.02
N ASN A 190 -5.32 22.37 8.15
CA ASN A 190 -5.57 21.34 9.16
C ASN A 190 -6.96 21.45 9.81
N ARG A 191 -7.68 22.57 9.66
CA ARG A 191 -9.08 22.67 10.08
C ARG A 191 -10.03 21.88 9.18
N LYS A 192 -9.72 21.77 7.89
CA LYS A 192 -10.67 21.28 6.88
C LYS A 192 -10.23 19.99 6.17
N TYR A 193 -8.92 19.80 5.99
CA TYR A 193 -8.34 18.71 5.21
C TYR A 193 -7.27 17.95 6.00
N ARG A 194 -7.12 16.67 5.64
CA ARG A 194 -6.06 15.79 6.15
C ARG A 194 -4.76 16.12 5.43
N THR A 195 -3.64 16.14 6.16
CA THR A 195 -2.32 16.10 5.54
C THR A 195 -2.14 14.79 4.78
N MET A 196 -1.22 14.77 3.81
CA MET A 196 -0.98 13.56 3.01
C MET A 196 -0.35 12.41 3.81
N ASP A 197 0.45 12.71 4.83
CA ASP A 197 1.14 11.71 5.67
C ASP A 197 0.47 11.49 7.03
N GLY A 198 -0.75 12.02 7.23
CA GLY A 198 -1.53 11.85 8.45
C GLY A 198 -1.06 12.66 9.65
N THR A 199 0.03 13.43 9.54
CA THR A 199 0.49 14.32 10.62
C THR A 199 -0.58 15.36 10.97
N CYS A 200 -0.60 15.82 12.23
CA CYS A 200 -1.56 16.84 12.68
C CYS A 200 -3.05 16.42 12.61
N ASN A 201 -3.35 15.13 12.45
CA ASN A 201 -4.68 14.60 12.80
C ASN A 201 -4.96 14.88 14.28
N ASN A 202 -4.03 14.47 15.16
CA ASN A 202 -4.03 14.84 16.56
C ASN A 202 -3.13 16.07 16.77
N ILE A 203 -3.72 17.20 17.18
CA ILE A 203 -2.98 18.46 17.37
C ILE A 203 -2.07 18.43 18.60
N GLY A 204 -2.37 17.59 19.60
CA GLY A 204 -1.54 17.44 20.80
C GLY A 204 -0.39 16.45 20.62
N ASN A 205 -0.56 15.46 19.76
CA ASN A 205 0.50 14.53 19.38
C ASN A 205 0.49 14.31 17.87
N SER A 206 1.24 15.15 17.16
CA SER A 206 1.18 15.27 15.70
C SER A 206 1.49 13.98 14.93
N LEU A 207 2.14 12.99 15.56
CA LEU A 207 2.55 11.73 14.93
C LEU A 207 1.57 10.57 15.18
N PHE A 208 0.53 10.77 15.98
CA PHE A 208 -0.48 9.74 16.20
C PHE A 208 -1.19 9.38 14.89
N GLY A 209 -0.91 8.17 14.41
CA GLY A 209 -1.41 7.65 13.13
C GLY A 209 -0.71 8.16 11.87
N ALA A 210 0.39 8.92 12.00
CA ALA A 210 1.16 9.39 10.84
C ALA A 210 1.90 8.24 10.14
N ALA A 211 2.11 8.38 8.84
CA ALA A 211 2.94 7.48 8.05
C ALA A 211 4.41 7.53 8.46
N ALA A 212 5.16 6.50 8.09
CA ALA A 212 6.57 6.32 8.45
C ALA A 212 6.84 6.36 9.97
N THR A 213 5.88 5.86 10.77
CA THR A 213 6.03 5.73 12.23
C THR A 213 6.03 4.26 12.67
N PRO A 214 6.65 3.91 13.81
CA PRO A 214 6.63 2.55 14.31
C PRO A 214 5.21 2.04 14.60
N PHE A 215 4.98 0.75 14.38
CA PHE A 215 3.75 0.10 14.82
C PHE A 215 3.58 0.23 16.34
N LEU A 216 2.35 0.47 16.79
CA LEU A 216 1.98 0.38 18.19
C LEU A 216 2.13 -1.06 18.69
N ARG A 217 2.43 -1.23 19.98
CA ARG A 217 2.61 -2.53 20.61
C ARG A 217 1.62 -2.71 21.74
N HIS A 218 0.77 -3.74 21.68
CA HIS A 218 -0.08 -4.12 22.82
C HIS A 218 0.69 -4.89 23.88
N ARG A 219 1.70 -5.64 23.46
CA ARG A 219 2.65 -6.33 24.32
C ARG A 219 4.09 -5.94 23.96
N ALA A 220 4.98 -6.01 24.94
CA ALA A 220 6.40 -5.81 24.69
C ALA A 220 6.88 -6.82 23.63
N PRO A 221 7.76 -6.39 22.70
CA PRO A 221 8.24 -7.27 21.64
C PRO A 221 8.97 -8.48 22.22
N GLN A 222 8.74 -9.66 21.62
CA GLN A 222 9.29 -10.93 22.07
C GLN A 222 10.37 -11.43 21.11
N PHE A 223 11.62 -11.25 21.52
CA PHE A 223 12.81 -11.75 20.84
C PHE A 223 13.53 -12.78 21.71
N ASP A 224 14.21 -13.72 21.06
CA ASP A 224 14.92 -14.80 21.73
C ASP A 224 16.16 -14.32 22.51
N ASP A 225 16.76 -13.20 22.12
CA ASP A 225 17.85 -12.51 22.85
C ASP A 225 17.33 -11.31 23.67
N GLY A 226 16.01 -11.05 23.62
CA GLY A 226 15.39 -9.87 24.22
C GLY A 226 15.59 -8.57 23.44
N PHE A 227 16.19 -8.62 22.25
CA PHE A 227 16.53 -7.44 21.45
C PHE A 227 16.07 -7.54 19.99
N ALA A 228 16.52 -8.55 19.25
CA ALA A 228 16.37 -8.61 17.80
C ALA A 228 16.31 -10.04 17.24
N ALA A 229 16.82 -11.05 17.95
CA ALA A 229 16.80 -12.43 17.48
C ALA A 229 15.35 -12.93 17.35
N PRO A 230 14.91 -13.34 16.13
CA PRO A 230 13.52 -13.76 15.91
C PRO A 230 13.08 -14.85 16.88
N SER A 231 11.82 -14.84 17.29
CA SER A 231 11.26 -15.88 18.17
C SER A 231 11.47 -17.29 17.59
N GLY A 232 12.10 -18.18 18.37
CA GLY A 232 12.40 -19.56 17.96
C GLY A 232 13.73 -19.76 17.23
N SER A 233 14.59 -18.74 17.17
CA SER A 233 15.92 -18.80 16.55
C SER A 233 17.02 -19.33 17.48
N ILE A 234 16.91 -19.10 18.79
CA ILE A 234 17.91 -19.47 19.81
C ILE A 234 17.29 -20.37 20.88
N ARG A 235 16.11 -20.00 21.41
CA ARG A 235 15.50 -20.65 22.59
C ARG A 235 14.81 -21.99 22.26
N GLY A 236 14.68 -22.32 20.98
CA GLY A 236 13.97 -23.52 20.51
C GLY A 236 12.48 -23.52 20.90
N GLY A 237 11.80 -24.65 20.68
CA GLY A 237 10.41 -24.86 21.14
C GLY A 237 9.30 -24.38 20.20
N ARG A 238 9.66 -23.82 19.04
CA ARG A 238 8.77 -23.58 17.90
C ARG A 238 9.18 -24.49 16.73
N PRO A 239 8.23 -25.00 15.92
CA PRO A 239 8.55 -25.69 14.68
C PRO A 239 9.07 -24.69 13.64
N SER A 240 9.62 -25.20 12.53
CA SER A 240 9.86 -24.34 11.37
C SER A 240 8.56 -23.66 10.93
N ALA A 241 8.64 -22.45 10.37
CA ALA A 241 7.47 -21.75 9.86
C ALA A 241 6.78 -22.55 8.73
N ARG A 242 7.57 -23.30 7.96
CA ARG A 242 7.08 -24.20 6.91
C ARG A 242 6.30 -25.39 7.47
N ASP A 243 6.79 -26.05 8.52
CA ASP A 243 6.08 -27.18 9.14
C ASP A 243 4.77 -26.73 9.77
N ALA A 244 4.78 -25.60 10.48
CA ALA A 244 3.54 -25.02 11.00
C ALA A 244 2.54 -24.69 9.87
N SER A 245 3.01 -24.10 8.77
CA SER A 245 2.16 -23.85 7.59
C SER A 245 1.60 -25.15 7.02
N ARG A 246 2.47 -26.11 6.68
CA ARG A 246 2.13 -27.36 5.99
C ARG A 246 1.23 -28.29 6.80
N PHE A 247 1.50 -28.44 8.10
CA PHE A 247 0.82 -29.45 8.93
C PHE A 247 -0.33 -28.90 9.78
N ILE A 248 -0.48 -27.56 9.87
CA ILE A 248 -1.57 -26.92 10.61
C ILE A 248 -2.43 -26.01 9.71
N LEU A 249 -1.83 -25.19 8.85
CA LEU A 249 -2.57 -24.16 8.12
C LEU A 249 -3.03 -24.61 6.72
N ALA A 250 -2.21 -25.36 5.99
CA ALA A 250 -2.49 -25.78 4.63
C ALA A 250 -3.59 -26.86 4.58
N SER A 251 -4.47 -26.75 3.58
CA SER A 251 -5.53 -27.72 3.33
C SER A 251 -5.85 -27.81 1.85
N GLY A 252 -5.94 -29.03 1.33
CA GLY A 252 -6.51 -29.30 0.00
C GLY A 252 -8.04 -29.17 -0.04
N GLN A 253 -8.69 -29.10 1.12
CA GLN A 253 -10.14 -28.86 1.22
C GLN A 253 -10.41 -27.35 1.30
N VAL A 254 -11.27 -26.87 0.40
CA VAL A 254 -11.75 -25.49 0.37
C VAL A 254 -13.16 -25.45 0.92
N PHE A 255 -13.34 -24.78 2.06
CA PHE A 255 -14.65 -24.54 2.66
C PHE A 255 -15.10 -23.11 2.38
N THR A 256 -16.35 -22.92 2.00
CA THR A 256 -16.93 -21.60 1.76
C THR A 256 -17.94 -21.21 2.83
N ASP A 257 -18.20 -19.91 2.94
CA ASP A 257 -19.34 -19.37 3.67
C ASP A 257 -20.31 -18.75 2.66
N ASN A 258 -21.50 -19.34 2.56
CA ASN A 258 -22.50 -18.93 1.58
C ASN A 258 -23.33 -17.71 2.03
N ARG A 259 -23.00 -17.09 3.16
CA ARG A 259 -23.62 -15.82 3.58
C ARG A 259 -22.96 -14.64 2.89
N PHE A 260 -21.67 -14.73 2.59
CA PHE A 260 -20.87 -13.59 2.10
C PHE A 260 -20.17 -13.91 0.79
N SER A 261 -19.95 -12.88 -0.03
CA SER A 261 -19.29 -12.99 -1.33
C SER A 261 -17.76 -12.83 -1.21
N ALA A 262 -17.04 -13.28 -2.23
CA ALA A 262 -15.59 -13.13 -2.32
C ALA A 262 -15.15 -11.65 -2.37
N MET A 263 -16.06 -10.71 -2.67
CA MET A 263 -15.82 -9.27 -2.55
C MET A 263 -15.38 -8.87 -1.14
N LEU A 264 -15.84 -9.58 -0.09
CA LEU A 264 -15.46 -9.30 1.29
C LEU A 264 -13.94 -9.46 1.52
N MET A 265 -13.34 -10.51 0.92
CA MET A 265 -11.89 -10.71 0.94
C MET A 265 -11.19 -9.59 0.17
N GLN A 266 -11.66 -9.29 -1.05
CA GLN A 266 -10.99 -8.35 -1.94
C GLN A 266 -10.98 -6.93 -1.37
N PHE A 267 -12.12 -6.47 -0.84
CA PHE A 267 -12.21 -5.17 -0.18
C PHE A 267 -11.38 -5.14 1.10
N GLY A 268 -11.33 -6.24 1.87
CA GLY A 268 -10.47 -6.34 3.04
C GLY A 268 -8.99 -6.13 2.71
N GLN A 269 -8.49 -6.72 1.61
CA GLN A 269 -7.13 -6.48 1.13
C GLN A 269 -6.92 -5.02 0.73
N PHE A 270 -7.84 -4.47 -0.08
CA PHE A 270 -7.78 -3.08 -0.54
C PHE A 270 -7.78 -2.07 0.63
N LEU A 271 -8.60 -2.31 1.65
CA LEU A 271 -8.68 -1.51 2.87
C LEU A 271 -7.42 -1.63 3.73
N VAL A 272 -6.88 -2.82 3.95
CA VAL A 272 -5.66 -2.98 4.76
C VAL A 272 -4.45 -2.33 4.08
N HIS A 273 -4.46 -2.25 2.74
CA HIS A 273 -3.47 -1.50 1.98
C HIS A 273 -3.58 0.01 2.13
N ASP A 274 -4.70 0.52 2.64
CA ASP A 274 -4.83 1.91 3.10
C ASP A 274 -3.99 2.06 4.38
N ILE A 275 -4.33 1.30 5.42
CA ILE A 275 -3.86 1.61 6.78
C ILE A 275 -2.49 1.02 7.14
N SER A 276 -1.96 0.07 6.37
CA SER A 276 -0.81 -0.73 6.81
C SER A 276 0.12 -1.17 5.66
N LYS A 277 1.40 -0.80 5.79
CA LYS A 277 2.50 -1.30 4.96
C LYS A 277 3.79 -1.39 5.77
N ASN A 278 4.42 -2.56 5.79
CA ASN A 278 5.66 -2.74 6.54
C ASN A 278 6.86 -2.32 5.70
N SER A 279 7.77 -1.51 6.26
CA SER A 279 9.10 -1.30 5.66
C SER A 279 9.92 -2.59 5.71
N MET A 280 10.36 -3.09 4.56
CA MET A 280 11.21 -4.28 4.44
C MET A 280 12.58 -3.90 3.86
N LEU A 281 13.65 -4.49 4.40
CA LEU A 281 14.98 -4.41 3.78
C LEU A 281 14.94 -5.08 2.39
N PRO A 282 15.76 -4.61 1.43
CA PRO A 282 15.89 -5.27 0.13
C PRO A 282 16.31 -6.74 0.24
N ILE A 283 15.58 -7.64 -0.45
CA ILE A 283 15.88 -9.09 -0.53
C ILE A 283 17.22 -9.40 -1.19
N THR A 284 17.71 -8.51 -2.03
CA THR A 284 18.97 -8.63 -2.80
C THR A 284 20.22 -8.89 -1.96
N LYS A 285 20.18 -8.63 -0.65
CA LYS A 285 21.30 -8.89 0.27
C LYS A 285 21.31 -10.31 0.86
N CYS A 286 20.31 -11.14 0.55
CA CYS A 286 20.12 -12.49 1.12
C CYS A 286 20.13 -13.63 0.08
N SER A 287 20.77 -13.43 -1.07
CA SER A 287 20.87 -14.40 -2.16
C SER A 287 21.88 -15.53 -1.85
N GLY A 288 21.45 -16.53 -1.08
CA GLY A 288 22.24 -17.72 -0.79
C GLY A 288 21.72 -18.57 0.38
N CYS A 289 22.01 -19.88 0.36
CA CYS A 289 21.68 -20.81 1.46
C CYS A 289 22.61 -20.70 2.67
N SER A 290 23.68 -19.93 2.55
CA SER A 290 24.55 -19.52 3.64
C SER A 290 24.33 -18.02 3.84
N PRO A 291 23.89 -17.56 5.03
CA PRO A 291 23.64 -16.14 5.25
C PRO A 291 24.96 -15.38 5.02
N PRO A 292 25.00 -14.42 4.08
CA PRO A 292 26.24 -13.69 3.85
C PRO A 292 26.60 -12.80 5.04
N ASN A 293 25.63 -12.46 5.92
CA ASN A 293 25.74 -11.60 7.11
C ASN A 293 24.51 -11.76 8.05
N ASP A 294 24.54 -11.13 9.24
CA ASP A 294 23.50 -11.09 10.31
C ASP A 294 22.13 -10.47 9.90
N LEU A 295 21.91 -10.19 8.61
CA LEU A 295 20.72 -9.52 8.07
C LEU A 295 19.70 -10.49 7.45
N CYS A 296 19.98 -11.80 7.46
CA CYS A 296 19.15 -12.80 6.78
C CYS A 296 18.72 -13.89 7.76
N PHE A 297 17.41 -14.09 7.92
CA PHE A 297 16.84 -15.21 8.68
C PHE A 297 16.08 -16.18 7.76
N SER A 298 16.66 -17.35 7.54
CA SER A 298 16.11 -18.38 6.66
C SER A 298 14.99 -19.16 7.35
N ILE A 299 13.94 -19.55 6.61
CA ILE A 299 12.96 -20.53 7.10
C ILE A 299 13.58 -21.93 6.91
N PRO A 300 13.90 -22.67 7.98
CA PRO A 300 14.45 -24.01 7.84
C PRO A 300 13.43 -24.95 7.20
N VAL A 301 13.89 -25.84 6.32
CA VAL A 301 13.10 -26.88 5.65
C VAL A 301 13.64 -28.26 5.99
N ASP A 302 12.78 -29.27 6.04
CA ASP A 302 13.16 -30.67 6.31
C ASP A 302 13.95 -31.28 5.13
N PRO A 303 14.96 -32.16 5.36
CA PRO A 303 15.73 -32.83 4.30
C PRO A 303 14.94 -33.57 3.20
N GLY A 304 13.65 -33.87 3.42
CA GLY A 304 12.76 -34.46 2.42
C GLY A 304 11.96 -33.47 1.54
N ASP A 305 12.15 -32.15 1.68
CA ASP A 305 11.37 -31.11 1.00
C ASP A 305 12.14 -30.49 -0.20
N PRO A 306 11.59 -30.45 -1.43
CA PRO A 306 12.35 -30.09 -2.63
C PRO A 306 12.56 -28.59 -2.95
N ARG A 307 12.27 -27.59 -2.08
CA ARG A 307 12.32 -26.14 -2.48
C ARG A 307 12.81 -25.13 -1.39
N PHE A 308 13.41 -24.01 -1.84
CA PHE A 308 14.25 -23.02 -1.10
C PHE A 308 13.56 -21.68 -0.68
N GLY A 309 14.17 -20.90 0.26
CA GLY A 309 13.71 -19.62 0.92
C GLY A 309 14.71 -18.41 0.92
N CYS A 310 14.42 -17.20 1.48
CA CYS A 310 14.80 -16.62 2.83
C CYS A 310 14.32 -15.11 3.05
N GLN A 311 14.18 -14.56 4.31
CA GLN A 311 14.48 -13.13 4.77
C GLN A 311 13.98 -12.61 6.19
N SER A 312 14.59 -11.52 6.75
CA SER A 312 14.26 -10.78 8.05
C SER A 312 14.83 -9.32 8.22
N SER A 313 14.22 -8.45 9.08
CA SER A 313 14.75 -7.22 9.79
C SER A 313 13.87 -6.70 10.98
N THR A 314 14.46 -5.96 11.95
CA THR A 314 14.12 -5.97 13.40
C THR A 314 13.36 -4.76 14.00
N THR A 315 13.07 -3.68 13.27
CA THR A 315 12.08 -2.66 13.72
C THR A 315 11.20 -2.24 12.55
N ASN A 316 9.92 -2.60 12.64
CA ASN A 316 8.97 -2.39 11.55
C ASN A 316 8.30 -1.03 11.67
N LEU A 317 8.40 -0.23 10.61
CA LEU A 317 7.60 0.98 10.43
C LEU A 317 6.34 0.67 9.63
N ASN A 318 5.28 1.40 9.93
CA ASN A 318 4.15 1.54 9.03
C ASN A 318 4.45 2.66 8.02
N GLU A 319 4.64 2.34 6.74
CA GLU A 319 4.85 3.33 5.68
C GLU A 319 3.58 4.10 5.32
N ASN A 320 2.42 3.62 5.78
CA ASN A 320 1.13 4.23 5.48
C ASN A 320 0.58 5.00 6.68
N THR A 321 -0.38 5.89 6.43
CA THR A 321 -1.20 6.50 7.48
C THR A 321 -2.03 5.41 8.18
N ALA A 322 -2.38 5.60 9.45
CA ALA A 322 -3.20 4.63 10.19
C ALA A 322 -4.71 4.83 10.02
N PHE A 323 -5.12 5.79 9.19
CA PHE A 323 -6.49 6.22 9.01
C PHE A 323 -7.08 5.56 7.77
N VAL A 324 -8.39 5.27 7.79
CA VAL A 324 -9.12 4.95 6.56
C VAL A 324 -9.36 6.26 5.82
N ASP A 325 -8.41 6.66 4.97
CA ASP A 325 -8.39 7.95 4.29
C ASP A 325 -8.07 7.89 2.79
N GLY A 326 -7.95 6.68 2.24
CA GLY A 326 -7.68 6.46 0.83
C GLY A 326 -6.21 6.59 0.46
N SER A 327 -5.27 6.48 1.40
CA SER A 327 -3.83 6.59 1.13
C SER A 327 -3.32 5.57 0.11
N GLN A 328 -3.99 4.42 -0.07
CA GLN A 328 -3.71 3.47 -1.15
C GLN A 328 -4.05 4.01 -2.56
N ILE A 329 -4.91 5.02 -2.63
CA ILE A 329 -5.26 5.73 -3.87
C ILE A 329 -4.35 6.95 -4.04
N TYR A 330 -4.16 7.72 -2.97
CA TYR A 330 -3.55 9.06 -3.03
C TYR A 330 -2.06 9.13 -2.64
N GLY A 331 -1.52 8.08 -2.02
CA GLY A 331 -0.19 8.06 -1.42
C GLY A 331 -0.19 8.53 0.04
N SER A 332 0.93 8.29 0.73
CA SER A 332 1.15 8.71 2.11
C SER A 332 2.14 9.87 2.23
N SER A 333 2.39 10.58 1.13
CA SER A 333 3.21 11.80 1.11
C SER A 333 2.72 12.76 0.01
N ILE A 334 3.05 14.04 0.13
CA ILE A 334 2.70 15.04 -0.89
C ILE A 334 3.38 14.75 -2.23
N ASN A 335 4.63 14.24 -2.20
CA ASN A 335 5.37 13.86 -3.39
C ASN A 335 4.70 12.69 -4.14
N ASP A 336 4.17 11.72 -3.40
CA ASP A 336 3.41 10.61 -3.98
C ASP A 336 2.11 11.13 -4.62
N ALA A 337 1.39 12.02 -3.93
CA ALA A 337 0.14 12.60 -4.42
C ALA A 337 0.31 13.48 -5.67
N ASP A 338 1.31 14.37 -5.67
CA ASP A 338 1.59 15.30 -6.79
C ASP A 338 1.90 14.56 -8.09
N ARG A 339 2.59 13.42 -8.00
CA ARG A 339 2.88 12.55 -9.13
C ARG A 339 1.61 11.91 -9.71
N LEU A 340 0.61 11.64 -8.88
CA LEU A 340 -0.61 10.92 -9.23
C LEU A 340 -1.75 11.83 -9.68
N ARG A 341 -1.66 13.16 -9.48
CA ARG A 341 -2.75 14.11 -9.75
C ARG A 341 -2.46 15.05 -10.93
N ASP A 342 -3.53 15.57 -11.50
CA ASP A 342 -3.51 16.73 -12.39
C ASP A 342 -3.90 17.97 -11.57
N LEU A 343 -2.91 18.82 -11.29
CA LEU A 343 -3.05 19.99 -10.43
C LEU A 343 -4.04 21.04 -10.98
N SER A 344 -4.23 21.07 -12.30
CA SER A 344 -5.11 22.06 -12.93
C SER A 344 -6.58 21.73 -12.73
N SER A 345 -6.90 20.44 -12.79
CA SER A 345 -8.25 19.93 -12.81
C SER A 345 -8.67 19.43 -11.42
N GLY A 346 -7.70 19.01 -10.59
CA GLY A 346 -7.96 18.34 -9.34
C GLY A 346 -8.44 16.89 -9.51
N THR A 347 -8.30 16.31 -10.71
CA THR A 347 -8.53 14.88 -10.96
C THR A 347 -7.24 14.08 -10.74
N MET A 348 -7.36 12.79 -10.48
CA MET A 348 -6.26 11.84 -10.57
C MET A 348 -5.90 11.58 -12.03
N ARG A 349 -4.60 11.42 -12.30
CA ARG A 349 -4.11 10.99 -13.62
C ARG A 349 -4.64 9.60 -13.94
N SER A 350 -4.94 9.37 -15.21
CA SER A 350 -5.44 8.07 -15.69
C SER A 350 -4.92 7.80 -17.11
N SER A 351 -4.77 6.53 -17.45
CA SER A 351 -4.47 6.07 -18.81
C SER A 351 -5.74 5.53 -19.47
N PHE A 352 -6.05 6.00 -20.68
CA PHE A 352 -7.12 5.42 -21.49
C PHE A 352 -6.56 4.32 -22.39
N PHE A 353 -7.13 3.12 -22.34
CA PHE A 353 -6.70 1.97 -23.12
C PHE A 353 -7.89 1.06 -23.43
N ASN A 354 -7.99 0.57 -24.67
CA ASN A 354 -9.09 -0.30 -25.13
C ASN A 354 -10.51 0.20 -24.76
N GLY A 355 -10.74 1.50 -24.82
CA GLY A 355 -12.06 2.09 -24.52
C GLY A 355 -12.35 2.30 -23.03
N GLN A 356 -11.40 2.02 -22.14
CA GLN A 356 -11.58 2.06 -20.69
C GLN A 356 -10.52 2.95 -20.03
N SER A 357 -10.87 3.55 -18.88
CA SER A 357 -9.95 4.34 -18.06
C SER A 357 -9.34 3.48 -16.95
N PHE A 358 -8.02 3.46 -16.87
CA PHE A 358 -7.24 2.75 -15.86
C PHE A 358 -6.32 3.72 -15.11
N MET A 359 -5.71 3.22 -14.04
CA MET A 359 -4.57 3.89 -13.41
C MET A 359 -3.46 4.18 -14.43
N PRO A 360 -2.61 5.20 -14.22
CA PRO A 360 -1.49 5.47 -15.10
C PRO A 360 -0.59 4.23 -15.25
N PHE A 361 -0.14 3.98 -16.47
CA PHE A 361 0.86 2.96 -16.81
C PHE A 361 1.52 3.35 -18.13
N ASN A 362 2.68 2.75 -18.44
CA ASN A 362 3.38 3.01 -19.69
C ASN A 362 2.76 2.22 -20.86
N GLN A 363 1.88 2.87 -21.62
CA GLN A 363 1.22 2.24 -22.78
C GLN A 363 2.21 1.80 -23.87
N GLN A 364 3.41 2.39 -23.94
CA GLN A 364 4.44 2.02 -24.92
C GLN A 364 5.06 0.64 -24.63
N GLN A 365 4.81 0.07 -23.46
CA GLN A 365 5.24 -1.28 -23.08
C GLN A 365 4.16 -2.34 -23.34
N CYS A 366 3.13 -2.01 -24.11
CA CYS A 366 1.99 -2.89 -24.38
C CYS A 366 1.78 -3.11 -25.87
N PHE A 367 2.47 -4.12 -26.41
CA PHE A 367 2.42 -4.48 -27.83
C PHE A 367 1.38 -5.56 -28.16
N GLY A 368 0.82 -6.20 -27.13
CA GLY A 368 -0.23 -7.21 -27.26
C GLY A 368 -0.51 -7.93 -25.93
N PRO A 369 -1.47 -8.87 -25.91
CA PRO A 369 -1.89 -9.55 -24.68
C PRO A 369 -0.77 -10.31 -23.95
N GLY A 370 0.18 -10.89 -24.69
CA GLY A 370 1.33 -11.63 -24.14
C GLY A 370 2.60 -10.81 -23.98
N SER A 371 2.59 -9.52 -24.35
CA SER A 371 3.77 -8.63 -24.39
C SER A 371 3.44 -7.24 -23.85
N CYS A 372 2.60 -7.20 -22.81
CA CYS A 372 2.22 -5.97 -22.12
C CYS A 372 2.64 -5.98 -20.67
N GLN A 373 3.54 -5.06 -20.33
CA GLN A 373 3.93 -4.77 -18.97
C GLN A 373 3.05 -3.63 -18.42
N ALA A 374 1.91 -4.01 -17.84
CA ALA A 374 0.91 -3.08 -17.31
C ALA A 374 1.20 -2.70 -15.85
N ASP A 375 2.31 -2.02 -15.62
CA ASP A 375 2.70 -1.57 -14.29
C ASP A 375 1.84 -0.38 -13.86
N PHE A 376 0.69 -0.67 -13.25
CA PHE A 376 -0.22 0.35 -12.75
C PHE A 376 0.41 1.15 -11.61
N ASP A 377 0.19 2.47 -11.68
CA ASP A 377 0.69 3.43 -10.72
C ASP A 377 -0.44 3.96 -9.83
N ALA A 378 -0.26 3.86 -8.52
CA ALA A 378 -1.23 4.27 -7.50
C ALA A 378 -0.51 4.77 -6.24
N GLY A 379 -1.30 5.20 -5.24
CA GLY A 379 -0.80 5.59 -3.92
C GLY A 379 -0.07 4.48 -3.17
N ASP A 380 -0.48 3.23 -3.41
CA ASP A 380 0.18 2.03 -2.89
C ASP A 380 0.78 1.18 -4.02
N ASN A 381 2.06 0.83 -3.89
CA ASN A 381 2.81 0.10 -4.91
C ASN A 381 2.45 -1.39 -5.01
N ARG A 382 1.62 -1.91 -4.09
CA ARG A 382 1.12 -3.30 -4.14
C ARG A 382 -0.12 -3.43 -5.03
N VAL A 383 -0.52 -2.37 -5.72
CA VAL A 383 -1.72 -2.33 -6.57
C VAL A 383 -1.77 -3.42 -7.64
N THR A 384 -0.62 -3.89 -8.15
CA THR A 384 -0.52 -4.94 -9.19
C THR A 384 -0.41 -6.36 -8.64
N LEU A 385 -0.44 -6.56 -7.30
CA LEU A 385 -0.30 -7.89 -6.70
C LEU A 385 -1.34 -8.88 -7.22
N PHE A 386 -2.56 -8.40 -7.44
CA PHE A 386 -3.69 -9.23 -7.82
C PHE A 386 -4.67 -8.41 -8.65
N ILE A 387 -5.18 -8.99 -9.73
CA ILE A 387 -6.10 -8.27 -10.64
C ILE A 387 -7.39 -7.81 -9.95
N GLY A 388 -7.85 -8.51 -8.91
CA GLY A 388 -9.01 -8.10 -8.10
C GLY A 388 -8.72 -6.85 -7.29
N LEU A 389 -7.50 -6.72 -6.76
CA LEU A 389 -7.05 -5.53 -6.06
C LEU A 389 -6.93 -4.35 -7.03
N SER A 390 -6.26 -4.55 -8.16
CA SER A 390 -6.14 -3.53 -9.21
C SER A 390 -7.53 -3.02 -9.64
N SER A 391 -8.52 -3.91 -9.75
CA SER A 391 -9.89 -3.52 -10.12
C SER A 391 -10.53 -2.57 -9.13
N LEU A 392 -10.32 -2.76 -7.82
CA LEU A 392 -10.82 -1.83 -6.80
C LEU A 392 -10.09 -0.48 -6.83
N HIS A 393 -8.78 -0.48 -7.10
CA HIS A 393 -8.07 0.78 -7.32
C HIS A 393 -8.61 1.54 -8.54
N VAL A 394 -8.96 0.85 -9.65
CA VAL A 394 -9.61 1.49 -10.80
C VAL A 394 -10.97 2.09 -10.40
N ILE A 395 -11.80 1.36 -9.65
CA ILE A 395 -13.12 1.85 -9.21
C ILE A 395 -12.99 3.14 -8.42
N PHE A 396 -12.10 3.21 -7.43
CA PHE A 396 -11.98 4.40 -6.58
C PHE A 396 -11.21 5.55 -7.25
N LEU A 397 -10.30 5.27 -8.19
CA LEU A 397 -9.71 6.29 -9.08
C LEU A 397 -10.82 6.96 -9.93
N ARG A 398 -11.68 6.14 -10.54
CA ARG A 398 -12.82 6.63 -11.32
C ARG A 398 -13.79 7.42 -10.46
N GLU A 399 -14.05 6.97 -9.23
CA GLU A 399 -14.95 7.68 -8.30
C GLU A 399 -14.40 9.06 -7.94
N HIS A 400 -13.11 9.17 -7.62
CA HIS A 400 -12.48 10.47 -7.40
C HIS A 400 -12.66 11.39 -8.61
N ASN A 401 -12.38 10.89 -9.82
CA ASN A 401 -12.49 11.70 -11.03
C ASN A 401 -13.93 12.12 -11.34
N ARG A 402 -14.90 11.25 -11.10
CA ARG A 402 -16.35 11.54 -11.22
C ARG A 402 -16.76 12.65 -10.26
N LEU A 403 -16.36 12.55 -8.99
CA LEU A 403 -16.62 13.55 -7.96
C LEU A 403 -15.95 14.88 -8.29
N ALA A 404 -14.67 14.89 -8.63
CA ALA A 404 -13.90 16.09 -8.98
C ALA A 404 -14.51 16.85 -10.18
N GLN A 405 -14.88 16.13 -11.24
CA GLN A 405 -15.55 16.72 -12.40
C GLN A 405 -16.89 17.35 -12.02
N ARG A 406 -17.70 16.66 -11.20
CA ARG A 406 -19.01 17.18 -10.79
C ARG A 406 -18.89 18.35 -9.81
N LEU A 407 -17.95 18.31 -8.88
CA LEU A 407 -17.66 19.42 -7.98
C LEU A 407 -17.25 20.67 -8.74
N ARG A 408 -16.48 20.54 -9.83
CA ARG A 408 -16.09 21.69 -10.67
C ARG A 408 -17.29 22.32 -11.38
N GLN A 409 -18.27 21.49 -11.79
CA GLN A 409 -19.51 22.00 -12.40
C GLN A 409 -20.37 22.74 -11.38
N VAL A 410 -20.47 22.22 -10.15
CA VAL A 410 -21.24 22.84 -9.07
C VAL A 410 -20.54 24.10 -8.53
N ASN A 411 -19.20 24.13 -8.57
CA ASN A 411 -18.37 25.21 -8.04
C ASN A 411 -17.36 25.73 -9.08
N PRO A 412 -17.78 26.52 -10.08
CA PRO A 412 -16.89 27.00 -11.15
C PRO A 412 -15.74 27.90 -10.68
N GLY A 413 -15.83 28.47 -9.46
CA GLY A 413 -14.81 29.34 -8.88
C GLY A 413 -13.73 28.62 -8.07
N TRP A 414 -13.81 27.29 -7.90
CA TRP A 414 -12.79 26.54 -7.16
C TRP A 414 -11.61 26.21 -8.07
N ASP A 415 -10.40 26.33 -7.53
CA ASP A 415 -9.19 25.87 -8.18
C ASP A 415 -9.04 24.34 -8.11
N GLY A 416 -8.08 23.80 -8.87
CA GLY A 416 -7.82 22.36 -8.93
C GLY A 416 -7.43 21.77 -7.57
N GLU A 417 -6.72 22.51 -6.72
CA GLU A 417 -6.35 22.03 -5.38
C GLU A 417 -7.58 21.85 -4.48
N ARG A 418 -8.48 22.84 -4.43
CA ARG A 418 -9.71 22.73 -3.64
C ARG A 418 -10.59 21.61 -4.16
N ILE A 419 -10.70 21.45 -5.48
CA ILE A 419 -11.45 20.34 -6.09
C ILE A 419 -10.86 18.98 -5.67
N PHE A 420 -9.53 18.83 -5.75
CA PHE A 420 -8.84 17.61 -5.33
C PHE A 420 -9.09 17.29 -3.86
N GLN A 421 -8.91 18.27 -2.96
CA GLN A 421 -9.07 18.05 -1.52
C GLN A 421 -10.51 17.71 -1.13
N GLU A 422 -11.51 18.34 -1.76
CA GLU A 422 -12.92 18.01 -1.51
C GLU A 422 -13.31 16.64 -2.06
N ALA A 423 -12.86 16.29 -3.28
CA ALA A 423 -13.07 14.95 -3.84
C ALA A 423 -12.39 13.87 -2.99
N ARG A 424 -11.12 14.06 -2.61
CA ARG A 424 -10.36 13.18 -1.69
C ARG A 424 -11.09 13.00 -0.36
N LYS A 425 -11.60 14.09 0.21
CA LYS A 425 -12.34 14.07 1.47
C LYS A 425 -13.63 13.26 1.38
N ILE A 426 -14.38 13.38 0.28
CA ILE A 426 -15.60 12.59 0.03
C ILE A 426 -15.25 11.11 -0.14
N VAL A 427 -14.27 10.76 -0.97
CA VAL A 427 -13.85 9.35 -1.16
C VAL A 427 -13.37 8.73 0.16
N GLY A 428 -12.60 9.46 0.97
CA GLY A 428 -12.21 8.98 2.30
C GLY A 428 -13.43 8.71 3.21
N ALA A 429 -14.46 9.55 3.13
CA ALA A 429 -15.71 9.35 3.87
C ALA A 429 -16.53 8.15 3.35
N GLU A 430 -16.57 7.93 2.04
CA GLU A 430 -17.19 6.75 1.43
C GLU A 430 -16.48 5.47 1.87
N LEU A 431 -15.14 5.44 1.86
CA LEU A 431 -14.35 4.32 2.36
C LEU A 431 -14.64 4.04 3.84
N GLN A 432 -14.70 5.07 4.68
CA GLN A 432 -15.07 4.92 6.09
C GLN A 432 -16.50 4.39 6.24
N SER A 433 -17.47 4.94 5.51
CA SER A 433 -18.87 4.49 5.56
C SER A 433 -18.97 3.00 5.20
N ILE A 434 -18.39 2.59 4.07
CA ILE A 434 -18.38 1.19 3.59
C ILE A 434 -17.69 0.28 4.60
N THR A 435 -16.50 0.66 5.09
CA THR A 435 -15.73 -0.14 6.04
C THR A 435 -16.53 -0.39 7.33
N PHE A 436 -17.06 0.65 7.95
CA PHE A 436 -17.68 0.54 9.27
C PHE A 436 -19.14 0.08 9.24
N LYS A 437 -19.89 0.35 8.16
CA LYS A 437 -21.32 -0.02 8.05
C LYS A 437 -21.55 -1.32 7.27
N GLU A 438 -20.79 -1.58 6.21
CA GLU A 438 -21.07 -2.70 5.30
C GLU A 438 -20.11 -3.87 5.48
N TRP A 439 -18.81 -3.61 5.63
CA TRP A 439 -17.77 -4.65 5.59
C TRP A 439 -17.42 -5.21 6.98
N LEU A 440 -17.04 -4.37 7.93
CA LEU A 440 -16.53 -4.78 9.24
C LEU A 440 -17.53 -5.63 10.04
N PRO A 441 -18.85 -5.31 10.07
CA PRO A 441 -19.82 -6.14 10.78
C PRO A 441 -19.93 -7.58 10.24
N LYS A 442 -19.71 -7.78 8.93
CA LYS A 442 -19.74 -9.11 8.31
C LYS A 442 -18.50 -9.93 8.65
N LEU A 443 -17.34 -9.28 8.71
CA LEU A 443 -16.10 -9.92 9.14
C LEU A 443 -16.19 -10.37 10.61
N LEU A 444 -16.67 -9.48 11.49
CA LEU A 444 -16.70 -9.70 12.94
C LEU A 444 -17.93 -10.48 13.43
N GLY A 445 -19.05 -10.42 12.70
CA GLY A 445 -20.35 -10.91 13.16
C GLY A 445 -21.07 -9.97 14.15
N ALA A 446 -20.52 -8.79 14.39
CA ALA A 446 -21.04 -7.80 15.32
C ALA A 446 -20.66 -6.38 14.90
N ASN A 447 -21.47 -5.40 15.29
CA ASN A 447 -21.15 -3.98 15.11
C ASN A 447 -20.24 -3.48 16.22
N LEU A 448 -19.40 -2.49 15.90
CA LEU A 448 -18.72 -1.70 16.92
C LEU A 448 -19.75 -0.93 17.77
N PRO A 449 -19.42 -0.56 19.02
CA PRO A 449 -20.22 0.39 19.79
C PRO A 449 -20.48 1.67 19.00
N ALA A 450 -21.62 2.31 19.23
CA ALA A 450 -21.97 3.58 18.60
C ALA A 450 -20.83 4.60 18.73
N TYR A 451 -20.62 5.40 17.68
CA TYR A 451 -19.57 6.41 17.68
C TYR A 451 -19.87 7.50 18.71
N ALA A 452 -18.90 7.78 19.59
CA ALA A 452 -19.05 8.73 20.68
C ALA A 452 -18.38 10.10 20.41
N GLY A 453 -17.89 10.31 19.19
CA GLY A 453 -17.09 11.48 18.82
C GLY A 453 -15.58 11.23 18.90
N PHE A 454 -14.81 12.16 18.33
CA PHE A 454 -13.36 12.13 18.35
C PHE A 454 -12.82 12.28 19.79
N ASN A 455 -11.84 11.44 20.14
CA ASN A 455 -11.15 11.49 21.41
C ASN A 455 -9.63 11.67 21.19
N GLN A 456 -9.14 12.86 21.55
CA GLN A 456 -7.73 13.22 21.40
C GLN A 456 -6.76 12.35 22.24
N GLY A 457 -7.25 11.67 23.29
CA GLY A 457 -6.45 10.74 24.09
C GLY A 457 -6.24 9.36 23.43
N VAL A 458 -6.94 9.05 22.34
CA VAL A 458 -6.82 7.77 21.63
C VAL A 458 -5.66 7.83 20.64
N ASN A 459 -4.78 6.84 20.69
CA ASN A 459 -3.72 6.65 19.70
C ASN A 459 -4.22 5.73 18.56
N PRO A 460 -4.44 6.25 17.33
CA PRO A 460 -4.95 5.49 16.21
C PRO A 460 -3.89 4.64 15.50
N SER A 461 -2.59 4.78 15.84
CA SER A 461 -1.50 4.02 15.21
C SER A 461 -1.79 2.52 15.15
N ILE A 462 -1.48 1.91 14.01
CA ILE A 462 -1.71 0.48 13.77
C ILE A 462 -0.86 -0.35 14.73
N ALA A 463 -1.49 -1.32 15.39
CA ALA A 463 -0.82 -2.26 16.26
C ALA A 463 -0.12 -3.36 15.44
N ALA A 464 1.07 -3.76 15.90
CA ALA A 464 1.84 -4.81 15.25
C ALA A 464 1.08 -6.15 15.30
N GLU A 465 0.44 -6.48 16.42
CA GLU A 465 -0.35 -7.71 16.56
C GLU A 465 -1.54 -7.77 15.59
N PHE A 466 -2.11 -6.61 15.23
CA PHE A 466 -3.12 -6.48 14.19
C PHE A 466 -2.53 -6.70 12.79
N ALA A 467 -1.46 -5.98 12.43
CA ALA A 467 -0.88 -6.00 11.08
C ALA A 467 -0.14 -7.30 10.73
N PHE A 468 0.50 -7.94 11.71
CA PHE A 468 1.29 -9.16 11.52
C PHE A 468 0.52 -10.44 11.84
N GLY A 469 -0.55 -10.36 12.64
CA GLY A 469 -1.38 -11.49 13.02
C GLY A 469 -2.82 -11.36 12.55
N ALA A 470 -3.63 -10.59 13.29
CA ALA A 470 -5.08 -10.65 13.20
C ALA A 470 -5.66 -10.32 11.82
N MET A 471 -5.17 -9.29 11.13
CA MET A 471 -5.68 -8.94 9.79
C MET A 471 -5.19 -9.84 8.67
N ARG A 472 -4.21 -10.72 8.94
CA ARG A 472 -3.71 -11.65 7.93
C ARG A 472 -4.62 -12.87 7.75
N VAL A 473 -5.65 -13.02 8.58
CA VAL A 473 -6.71 -14.02 8.39
C VAL A 473 -7.37 -13.92 7.01
N GLY A 474 -7.34 -12.74 6.38
CA GLY A 474 -7.76 -12.55 5.00
C GLY A 474 -7.02 -13.42 3.97
N HIS A 475 -5.77 -13.82 4.24
CA HIS A 475 -5.04 -14.77 3.37
C HIS A 475 -5.68 -16.16 3.36
N GLY A 476 -6.38 -16.54 4.43
CA GLY A 476 -7.21 -17.74 4.47
C GLY A 476 -8.45 -17.65 3.58
N MET A 477 -8.87 -16.44 3.18
CA MET A 477 -10.04 -16.22 2.32
C MET A 477 -9.69 -16.22 0.83
N LEU A 478 -8.41 -16.31 0.47
CA LEU A 478 -7.95 -16.41 -0.92
C LEU A 478 -8.36 -17.76 -1.52
N GLN A 479 -8.94 -17.71 -2.72
CA GLN A 479 -9.40 -18.89 -3.45
C GLN A 479 -8.33 -19.40 -4.42
N ASP A 480 -8.37 -20.69 -4.75
CA ASP A 480 -7.46 -21.29 -5.75
C ASP A 480 -7.73 -20.81 -7.18
N ALA A 481 -8.90 -20.24 -7.43
CA ALA A 481 -9.28 -19.69 -8.73
C ALA A 481 -10.16 -18.45 -8.55
N LEU A 482 -10.00 -17.50 -9.46
CA LEU A 482 -10.88 -16.34 -9.58
C LEU A 482 -11.94 -16.61 -10.64
N SER A 483 -13.21 -16.41 -10.28
CA SER A 483 -14.30 -16.38 -11.25
C SER A 483 -14.39 -15.01 -11.91
N ARG A 484 -14.72 -15.01 -13.20
CA ARG A 484 -15.06 -13.84 -14.00
C ARG A 484 -16.37 -14.10 -14.72
N LEU A 485 -17.27 -13.13 -14.66
CA LEU A 485 -18.63 -13.23 -15.17
C LEU A 485 -18.94 -12.04 -16.05
N THR A 486 -18.99 -12.26 -17.37
CA THR A 486 -19.27 -11.23 -18.36
C THR A 486 -20.74 -10.79 -18.34
N ASN A 487 -21.05 -9.69 -19.05
CA ASN A 487 -22.40 -9.15 -19.13
C ASN A 487 -23.39 -10.07 -19.86
N ASP A 488 -22.92 -10.91 -20.79
CA ASP A 488 -23.71 -11.93 -21.49
C ASP A 488 -23.86 -13.25 -20.68
N GLY A 489 -23.40 -13.26 -19.43
CA GLY A 489 -23.54 -14.40 -18.51
C GLY A 489 -22.52 -15.51 -18.72
N ARG A 490 -21.50 -15.31 -19.56
CA ARG A 490 -20.40 -16.27 -19.69
C ARG A 490 -19.52 -16.20 -18.44
N GLN A 491 -19.30 -17.36 -17.83
CA GLN A 491 -18.42 -17.51 -16.70
C GLN A 491 -17.14 -18.23 -17.14
N PHE A 492 -16.00 -17.68 -16.74
CA PHE A 492 -14.71 -18.33 -16.89
C PHE A 492 -13.89 -18.10 -15.63
N SER A 493 -12.90 -18.95 -15.39
CA SER A 493 -12.03 -18.83 -14.23
C SER A 493 -10.58 -19.02 -14.61
N SER A 494 -9.72 -18.27 -13.95
CA SER A 494 -8.27 -18.41 -13.99
C SER A 494 -7.78 -18.93 -12.65
N SER A 495 -6.70 -19.71 -12.66
CA SER A 495 -6.05 -20.10 -11.42
C SER A 495 -5.54 -18.84 -10.71
N PHE A 496 -5.45 -18.90 -9.38
CA PHE A 496 -4.92 -17.80 -8.59
C PHE A 496 -3.51 -17.40 -9.06
N GLU A 497 -2.67 -18.39 -9.34
CA GLU A 497 -1.31 -18.22 -9.88
C GLU A 497 -1.29 -17.48 -11.23
N ASP A 498 -2.31 -17.69 -12.05
CA ASP A 498 -2.42 -17.03 -13.34
C ASP A 498 -2.83 -15.56 -13.24
N ASP A 499 -3.30 -15.11 -12.08
CA ASP A 499 -3.86 -13.76 -11.89
C ASP A 499 -3.02 -12.88 -10.96
N VAL A 500 -2.02 -13.45 -10.32
CA VAL A 500 -1.05 -12.75 -9.47
C VAL A 500 0.01 -12.07 -10.34
N LEU A 501 0.23 -10.77 -10.13
CA LEU A 501 1.17 -9.94 -10.91
C LEU A 501 0.92 -9.92 -12.42
N LYS A 502 -0.32 -10.16 -12.86
CA LYS A 502 -0.70 -10.10 -14.28
C LYS A 502 -1.75 -9.01 -14.55
N PRO A 503 -1.49 -7.73 -14.18
CA PRO A 503 -2.43 -6.63 -14.37
C PRO A 503 -2.83 -6.40 -15.84
N HIS A 504 -2.00 -6.82 -16.80
CA HIS A 504 -2.31 -6.72 -18.23
C HIS A 504 -3.58 -7.49 -18.61
N LYS A 505 -3.97 -8.52 -17.84
CA LYS A 505 -5.22 -9.23 -18.07
C LYS A 505 -6.45 -8.32 -17.98
N LEU A 506 -6.42 -7.30 -17.13
CA LEU A 506 -7.51 -6.31 -17.09
C LEU A 506 -7.61 -5.53 -18.41
N LEU A 507 -6.49 -5.29 -19.08
CA LEU A 507 -6.44 -4.53 -20.34
C LEU A 507 -6.94 -5.32 -21.55
N PHE A 508 -6.81 -6.66 -21.53
CA PHE A 508 -7.09 -7.52 -22.70
C PHE A 508 -8.20 -8.56 -22.48
N GLU A 509 -8.63 -8.82 -21.25
CA GLU A 509 -9.60 -9.87 -20.91
C GLU A 509 -10.93 -9.30 -20.37
N GLY A 510 -11.34 -8.14 -20.90
CA GLY A 510 -12.67 -7.57 -20.68
C GLY A 510 -12.81 -6.52 -19.59
N GLY A 511 -11.70 -5.95 -19.10
CA GLY A 511 -11.73 -4.89 -18.09
C GLY A 511 -11.96 -5.40 -16.67
N ILE A 512 -12.47 -4.50 -15.82
CA ILE A 512 -12.71 -4.77 -14.40
C ILE A 512 -14.07 -5.44 -14.14
N ASP A 513 -15.07 -5.17 -14.98
CA ASP A 513 -16.46 -5.59 -14.78
C ASP A 513 -16.63 -7.10 -14.59
N PRO A 514 -16.05 -7.97 -15.46
CA PRO A 514 -16.22 -9.41 -15.30
C PRO A 514 -15.68 -9.92 -13.97
N LEU A 515 -14.59 -9.33 -13.50
CA LEU A 515 -13.96 -9.71 -12.26
C LEU A 515 -14.77 -9.26 -11.04
N LEU A 516 -15.25 -8.00 -11.03
CA LEU A 516 -16.12 -7.50 -9.96
C LEU A 516 -17.40 -8.34 -9.85
N LYS A 517 -18.02 -8.68 -10.99
CA LYS A 517 -19.19 -9.57 -11.03
C LYS A 517 -18.88 -10.97 -10.52
N GLY A 518 -17.74 -11.53 -10.90
CA GLY A 518 -17.27 -12.81 -10.39
C GLY A 518 -17.08 -12.80 -8.87
N LEU A 519 -16.42 -11.77 -8.33
CA LEU A 519 -16.23 -11.61 -6.88
C LEU A 519 -17.55 -11.51 -6.10
N MET A 520 -18.55 -10.81 -6.66
CA MET A 520 -19.90 -10.70 -6.06
C MET A 520 -20.73 -11.98 -6.20
N SER A 521 -20.42 -12.83 -7.20
CA SER A 521 -21.16 -14.05 -7.54
C SER A 521 -20.50 -15.33 -7.07
N THR A 522 -19.42 -15.23 -6.30
CA THR A 522 -18.71 -16.37 -5.71
C THR A 522 -18.78 -16.26 -4.19
N PRO A 523 -19.14 -17.33 -3.46
CA PRO A 523 -19.12 -17.33 -2.01
C PRO A 523 -17.69 -17.15 -1.49
N VAL A 524 -17.54 -16.52 -0.34
CA VAL A 524 -16.22 -16.31 0.27
C VAL A 524 -15.65 -17.63 0.79
N LYS A 525 -14.34 -17.83 0.66
CA LYS A 525 -13.66 -18.94 1.32
C LYS A 525 -13.52 -18.65 2.82
N ARG A 526 -13.76 -19.65 3.66
CA ARG A 526 -13.56 -19.57 5.11
C ARG A 526 -12.07 -19.38 5.44
N PRO A 527 -11.72 -18.44 6.35
CA PRO A 527 -10.34 -18.15 6.71
C PRO A 527 -9.55 -19.32 7.29
N GLN A 528 -10.20 -20.33 7.88
CA GLN A 528 -9.57 -21.19 8.89
C GLN A 528 -8.40 -22.07 8.42
N ARG A 529 -8.17 -22.14 7.11
CA ARG A 529 -7.07 -22.84 6.45
C ARG A 529 -6.60 -22.06 5.23
N LEU A 530 -5.37 -22.30 4.80
CA LEU A 530 -4.84 -21.80 3.54
C LEU A 530 -5.11 -22.80 2.41
N ALA A 531 -5.47 -22.28 1.24
CA ALA A 531 -5.56 -23.08 0.03
C ALA A 531 -4.16 -23.48 -0.45
N MET A 532 -4.04 -24.62 -1.13
CA MET A 532 -2.73 -25.14 -1.54
C MET A 532 -2.02 -24.22 -2.54
N SER A 533 -2.74 -23.49 -3.40
CA SER A 533 -2.12 -22.46 -4.27
C SER A 533 -1.40 -21.38 -3.47
N ILE A 534 -1.88 -21.07 -2.26
CA ILE A 534 -1.35 -20.02 -1.38
C ILE A 534 -0.20 -20.53 -0.51
N SER A 535 -0.25 -21.79 -0.08
CA SER A 535 0.81 -22.39 0.74
C SER A 535 1.94 -23.02 -0.07
N GLU A 536 1.75 -23.31 -1.35
CA GLU A 536 2.76 -24.03 -2.16
C GLU A 536 3.27 -23.28 -3.39
N ARG A 537 2.48 -22.35 -3.93
CA ARG A 537 2.70 -21.77 -5.27
C ARG A 537 2.45 -20.27 -5.31
N MET A 538 2.41 -19.60 -4.15
CA MET A 538 2.30 -18.15 -4.10
C MET A 538 3.50 -17.53 -4.83
N PHE A 539 3.26 -16.62 -5.78
CA PHE A 539 4.33 -16.02 -6.61
C PHE A 539 5.20 -17.07 -7.32
N GLY A 540 4.63 -18.23 -7.68
CA GLY A 540 5.29 -19.30 -8.44
C GLY A 540 5.92 -20.41 -7.59
N SER A 541 6.35 -20.14 -6.37
CA SER A 541 7.06 -21.15 -5.54
C SER A 541 7.06 -20.91 -4.03
N SER A 542 6.40 -19.85 -3.53
CA SER A 542 6.46 -19.45 -2.12
C SER A 542 5.27 -19.95 -1.30
N ASP A 543 5.49 -20.07 0.01
CA ASP A 543 4.48 -20.38 1.03
C ASP A 543 4.09 -19.11 1.80
N LEU A 544 2.93 -18.53 1.51
CA LEU A 544 2.47 -17.32 2.18
C LEU A 544 2.20 -17.54 3.68
N GLY A 545 1.80 -18.76 4.08
CA GLY A 545 1.59 -19.12 5.47
C GLY A 545 2.89 -19.09 6.26
N ALA A 546 3.93 -19.75 5.72
CA ALA A 546 5.27 -19.74 6.31
C ALA A 546 5.85 -18.32 6.38
N LEU A 547 5.66 -17.51 5.33
CA LEU A 547 6.09 -16.10 5.32
C LEU A 547 5.40 -15.26 6.40
N ASN A 548 4.11 -15.47 6.66
CA ASN A 548 3.40 -14.74 7.71
C ASN A 548 3.88 -15.12 9.12
N ILE A 549 4.12 -16.41 9.35
CA ILE A 549 4.67 -16.92 10.61
C ILE A 549 6.07 -16.33 10.82
N GLN A 550 6.94 -16.45 9.82
CA GLN A 550 8.32 -16.01 9.93
C GLN A 550 8.42 -14.50 10.13
N ARG A 551 7.64 -13.73 9.38
CA ARG A 551 7.59 -12.27 9.53
C ARG A 551 7.03 -11.84 10.89
N SER A 552 6.14 -12.64 11.50
CA SER A 552 5.69 -12.38 12.88
C SER A 552 6.79 -12.63 13.91
N ARG A 553 7.60 -13.69 13.72
CA ARG A 553 8.75 -14.00 14.59
C ARG A 553 9.84 -12.93 14.48
N ASP A 554 10.11 -12.48 13.26
CA ASP A 554 11.04 -11.38 12.95
C ASP A 554 10.58 -10.04 13.54
N ALA A 555 9.28 -9.77 13.51
CA ALA A 555 8.73 -8.56 14.12
C ALA A 555 8.57 -8.63 15.65
N GLY A 556 9.02 -9.72 16.30
CA GLY A 556 8.90 -9.94 17.74
C GLY A 556 7.45 -9.91 18.23
N ILE A 557 6.52 -10.47 17.46
CA ILE A 557 5.09 -10.47 17.80
C ILE A 557 4.82 -11.44 18.95
N ALA A 558 4.00 -10.99 19.90
CA ALA A 558 3.58 -11.81 21.05
C ALA A 558 2.91 -13.12 20.61
N SER A 559 3.00 -14.14 21.47
CA SER A 559 2.38 -15.44 21.18
C SER A 559 0.86 -15.36 21.10
N TYR A 560 0.25 -16.37 20.48
CA TYR A 560 -1.20 -16.53 20.49
C TYR A 560 -1.76 -16.56 21.92
N ASN A 561 -1.07 -17.23 22.86
CA ASN A 561 -1.56 -17.34 24.24
C ASN A 561 -1.51 -16.00 25.00
N ASP A 562 -0.50 -15.17 24.73
CA ASP A 562 -0.41 -13.81 25.30
C ASP A 562 -1.54 -12.91 24.79
N MET A 563 -1.91 -13.07 23.51
CA MET A 563 -3.00 -12.30 22.91
C MET A 563 -4.39 -12.83 23.30
N ARG A 564 -4.55 -14.14 23.52
CA ARG A 564 -5.76 -14.69 24.16
C ARG A 564 -5.98 -14.09 25.55
N GLU A 565 -4.92 -14.01 26.36
CA GLU A 565 -4.98 -13.39 27.68
C GLU A 565 -5.30 -11.89 27.60
N PHE A 566 -4.65 -11.17 26.68
CA PHE A 566 -5.00 -9.77 26.39
C PHE A 566 -6.48 -9.59 26.06
N CYS A 567 -7.06 -10.52 25.30
CA CYS A 567 -8.48 -10.54 24.93
C CYS A 567 -9.41 -11.13 26.00
N GLY A 568 -8.91 -11.45 27.20
CA GLY A 568 -9.73 -11.97 28.30
C GLY A 568 -10.18 -13.42 28.14
N LEU A 569 -9.58 -14.19 27.23
CA LEU A 569 -9.92 -15.60 26.97
C LEU A 569 -9.21 -16.58 27.91
N GLY A 570 -8.33 -16.05 28.78
CA GLY A 570 -7.50 -16.82 29.70
C GLY A 570 -6.29 -17.46 29.02
N ARG A 571 -5.26 -17.74 29.82
CA ARG A 571 -4.02 -18.38 29.37
C ARG A 571 -4.18 -19.90 29.38
N ALA A 572 -3.91 -20.56 28.25
CA ALA A 572 -3.87 -22.01 28.16
C ALA A 572 -2.65 -22.57 28.91
N ARG A 573 -2.84 -23.65 29.67
CA ARG A 573 -1.77 -24.43 30.32
C ARG A 573 -1.43 -25.69 29.53
N GLY A 574 -2.35 -26.17 28.70
CA GLY A 574 -2.12 -27.22 27.71
C GLY A 574 -2.92 -26.98 26.44
N PHE A 575 -2.58 -27.71 25.37
CA PHE A 575 -3.27 -27.59 24.07
C PHE A 575 -4.76 -27.97 24.12
N GLY A 576 -5.17 -28.76 25.13
CA GLY A 576 -6.57 -29.05 25.41
C GLY A 576 -7.40 -27.81 25.74
N ASP A 577 -6.78 -26.79 26.37
CA ASP A 577 -7.45 -25.55 26.79
C ASP A 577 -7.78 -24.63 25.61
N PHE A 578 -7.32 -24.95 24.40
CA PHE A 578 -7.76 -24.29 23.17
C PHE A 578 -9.11 -24.79 22.66
N ALA A 579 -9.66 -25.88 23.20
CA ALA A 579 -10.91 -26.49 22.74
C ALA A 579 -12.09 -25.51 22.60
N PRO A 580 -12.29 -24.51 23.48
CA PRO A 580 -13.40 -23.58 23.34
C PRO A 580 -13.29 -22.63 22.14
N GLN A 581 -12.08 -22.41 21.61
CA GLN A 581 -11.84 -21.55 20.45
C GLN A 581 -11.46 -22.33 19.19
N ILE A 582 -10.93 -23.55 19.34
CA ILE A 582 -10.48 -24.43 18.27
C ILE A 582 -11.12 -25.80 18.51
N SER A 583 -12.35 -25.99 18.02
CA SER A 583 -13.11 -27.22 18.21
C SER A 583 -12.43 -28.43 17.57
N ASP A 584 -11.80 -28.25 16.41
CA ASP A 584 -11.11 -29.30 15.66
C ASP A 584 -9.95 -29.91 16.48
N GLY A 585 -10.16 -31.14 16.96
CA GLY A 585 -9.19 -31.88 17.74
C GLY A 585 -7.91 -32.23 16.98
N ASN A 586 -7.99 -32.37 15.65
CA ASN A 586 -6.82 -32.67 14.82
C ASN A 586 -5.87 -31.47 14.78
N VAL A 587 -6.40 -30.24 14.71
CA VAL A 587 -5.59 -29.01 14.81
C VAL A 587 -4.85 -28.96 16.12
N ARG A 588 -5.58 -29.16 17.23
CA ARG A 588 -4.99 -29.11 18.57
C ARG A 588 -3.94 -30.21 18.75
N ALA A 589 -4.16 -31.39 18.19
CA ALA A 589 -3.17 -32.47 18.18
C ALA A 589 -1.93 -32.13 17.34
N SER A 590 -2.09 -31.53 16.15
CA SER A 590 -0.98 -31.06 15.32
C SER A 590 -0.19 -29.95 16.02
N MET A 591 -0.87 -29.01 16.68
CA MET A 591 -0.23 -28.00 17.51
C MET A 591 0.57 -28.64 18.65
N ALA A 592 -0.01 -29.60 19.37
CA ALA A 592 0.67 -30.29 20.46
C ALA A 592 1.87 -31.14 20.01
N ARG A 593 1.83 -31.65 18.77
CA ARG A 593 2.95 -32.41 18.19
C ARG A 593 4.10 -31.50 17.74
N LEU A 594 3.80 -30.29 17.26
CA LEU A 594 4.80 -29.40 16.64
C LEU A 594 5.31 -28.31 17.59
N TYR A 595 4.47 -27.81 18.48
CA TYR A 595 4.84 -26.82 19.49
C TYR A 595 5.02 -27.51 20.85
N ASN A 596 6.12 -27.21 21.54
CA ASN A 596 6.41 -27.80 22.84
C ASN A 596 5.52 -27.24 23.97
N SER A 597 4.94 -26.05 23.77
CA SER A 597 4.10 -25.34 24.75
C SER A 597 3.05 -24.48 24.04
N PRO A 598 1.84 -24.30 24.61
CA PRO A 598 0.86 -23.31 24.15
C PRO A 598 1.42 -21.89 24.02
N ASP A 599 2.40 -21.54 24.86
CA ASP A 599 3.06 -20.22 24.88
C ASP A 599 3.96 -19.98 23.66
N ASN A 600 4.25 -21.02 22.90
CA ASN A 600 5.09 -20.93 21.70
C ASN A 600 4.28 -20.78 20.41
N VAL A 601 2.94 -20.92 20.48
CA VAL A 601 2.09 -20.84 19.28
C VAL A 601 2.15 -19.44 18.69
N ASP A 602 2.55 -19.33 17.43
CA ASP A 602 2.60 -18.06 16.70
C ASP A 602 1.19 -17.45 16.60
N LEU A 603 1.08 -16.13 16.80
CA LEU A 603 -0.22 -15.43 16.79
C LEU A 603 -1.03 -15.76 15.53
N TYR A 604 -0.41 -15.68 14.35
CA TYR A 604 -1.05 -15.96 13.07
C TYR A 604 -1.60 -17.40 12.98
N VAL A 605 -0.88 -18.39 13.52
CA VAL A 605 -1.31 -19.79 13.54
C VAL A 605 -2.55 -19.96 14.42
N GLY A 606 -2.53 -19.36 15.61
CA GLY A 606 -3.66 -19.40 16.53
C GLY A 606 -4.90 -18.74 15.93
N VAL A 607 -4.82 -17.46 15.55
CA VAL A 607 -5.98 -16.69 15.07
C VAL A 607 -6.57 -17.22 13.76
N LEU A 608 -5.75 -17.82 12.88
CA LEU A 608 -6.27 -18.42 11.66
C LEU A 608 -7.09 -19.67 11.99
N THR A 609 -6.71 -20.45 13.01
CA THR A 609 -7.36 -21.75 13.29
C THR A 609 -8.54 -21.71 14.24
N GLU A 610 -8.88 -20.53 14.76
CA GLU A 610 -10.06 -20.35 15.61
C GLU A 610 -11.37 -20.48 14.82
N ASP A 611 -12.37 -21.07 15.48
CA ASP A 611 -13.75 -21.12 15.00
C ASP A 611 -14.37 -19.71 14.98
N PRO A 612 -15.14 -19.36 13.93
CA PRO A 612 -15.68 -18.01 13.77
C PRO A 612 -16.80 -17.67 14.78
N LEU A 613 -16.83 -16.41 15.23
CA LEU A 613 -17.89 -15.88 16.11
C LEU A 613 -18.97 -15.11 15.33
N GLY A 614 -19.93 -15.82 14.72
CA GLY A 614 -21.03 -15.19 13.99
C GLY A 614 -20.62 -14.51 12.67
N GLY A 615 -19.41 -13.97 12.56
CA GLY A 615 -18.77 -13.49 11.34
C GLY A 615 -17.91 -14.57 10.68
N LEU A 616 -16.69 -14.22 10.28
CA LEU A 616 -15.72 -15.11 9.64
C LEU A 616 -14.46 -15.38 10.47
N VAL A 617 -14.21 -14.56 11.49
CA VAL A 617 -13.01 -14.65 12.33
C VAL A 617 -13.34 -15.12 13.74
N GLY A 618 -12.38 -15.78 14.38
CA GLY A 618 -12.51 -16.25 15.76
C GLY A 618 -12.37 -15.16 16.81
N PRO A 619 -12.52 -15.51 18.10
CA PRO A 619 -12.55 -14.56 19.21
C PRO A 619 -11.30 -13.69 19.35
N THR A 620 -10.10 -14.27 19.21
CA THR A 620 -8.86 -13.51 19.37
C THR A 620 -8.67 -12.53 18.21
N ALA A 621 -8.90 -12.98 16.97
CA ALA A 621 -8.90 -12.09 15.80
C ALA A 621 -9.97 -11.00 15.94
N SER A 622 -11.20 -11.36 16.31
CA SER A 622 -12.31 -10.42 16.47
C SER A 622 -11.99 -9.34 17.51
N CYS A 623 -11.43 -9.72 18.66
CA CYS A 623 -10.94 -8.79 19.68
C CYS A 623 -9.91 -7.80 19.12
N LEU A 624 -8.85 -8.28 18.48
CA LEU A 624 -7.77 -7.42 17.97
C LEU A 624 -8.21 -6.51 16.82
N ILE A 625 -9.08 -7.02 15.94
CA ILE A 625 -9.63 -6.24 14.83
C ILE A 625 -10.59 -5.16 15.36
N THR A 626 -11.47 -5.53 16.31
CA THR A 626 -12.38 -4.60 16.98
C THR A 626 -11.63 -3.50 17.70
N GLU A 627 -10.59 -3.86 18.45
CA GLU A 627 -9.73 -2.93 19.18
C GLU A 627 -9.09 -1.91 18.22
N GLN A 628 -8.48 -2.38 17.13
CA GLN A 628 -7.79 -1.52 16.17
C GLN A 628 -8.76 -0.60 15.43
N PHE A 629 -9.84 -1.13 14.83
CA PHE A 629 -10.78 -0.30 14.07
C PHE A 629 -11.51 0.70 14.97
N LYS A 630 -11.76 0.36 16.23
CA LYS A 630 -12.27 1.33 17.22
C LYS A 630 -11.27 2.46 17.45
N ARG A 631 -9.97 2.18 17.65
CA ARG A 631 -8.95 3.22 17.81
C ARG A 631 -8.77 4.08 16.56
N THR A 632 -8.74 3.47 15.38
CA THR A 632 -8.68 4.17 14.10
C THR A 632 -9.88 5.09 13.89
N ARG A 633 -11.09 4.71 14.36
CA ARG A 633 -12.29 5.57 14.31
C ARG A 633 -12.29 6.67 15.37
N ASP A 634 -12.10 6.29 16.63
CA ASP A 634 -12.28 7.19 17.77
C ASP A 634 -11.10 8.18 17.90
N GLY A 635 -9.91 7.81 17.40
CA GLY A 635 -8.71 8.65 17.34
C GLY A 635 -8.53 9.43 16.04
N ASP A 636 -9.53 9.44 15.15
CA ASP A 636 -9.48 10.19 13.89
C ASP A 636 -10.34 11.47 13.95
N ARG A 637 -9.68 12.63 14.00
CA ARG A 637 -10.35 13.94 14.04
C ARG A 637 -11.18 14.22 12.79
N PHE A 638 -10.86 13.56 11.68
CA PHE A 638 -11.54 13.73 10.41
C PHE A 638 -12.47 12.56 10.07
N PHE A 639 -12.78 11.69 11.04
CA PHE A 639 -13.77 10.63 10.84
C PHE A 639 -15.08 11.23 10.34
N PHE A 640 -15.70 10.63 9.33
CA PHE A 640 -16.75 11.29 8.54
C PHE A 640 -17.98 11.71 9.35
N GLN A 641 -18.28 11.02 10.46
CA GLN A 641 -19.38 11.37 11.36
C GLN A 641 -18.98 12.37 12.46
N ASN A 642 -17.70 12.75 12.56
CA ASN A 642 -17.26 13.72 13.55
C ASN A 642 -17.84 15.11 13.22
N PRO A 643 -18.52 15.79 14.16
CA PRO A 643 -19.13 17.09 13.90
C PRO A 643 -18.13 18.11 13.36
N GLY A 644 -18.54 18.82 12.30
CA GLY A 644 -17.72 19.84 11.65
C GLY A 644 -16.83 19.32 10.51
N VAL A 645 -16.68 17.99 10.35
CA VAL A 645 -15.99 17.42 9.17
C VAL A 645 -16.84 17.64 7.92
N PHE A 646 -18.12 17.30 7.99
CA PHE A 646 -19.13 17.58 6.98
C PHE A 646 -20.30 18.33 7.60
N THR A 647 -21.02 19.12 6.81
CA THR A 647 -22.30 19.67 7.25
C THR A 647 -23.34 18.56 7.40
N PRO A 648 -24.43 18.74 8.18
CA PRO A 648 -25.46 17.72 8.30
C PRO A 648 -26.08 17.29 6.96
N SER A 649 -26.23 18.20 6.00
CA SER A 649 -26.74 17.88 4.67
C SER A 649 -25.73 17.07 3.85
N GLN A 650 -24.44 17.41 3.92
CA GLN A 650 -23.37 16.65 3.28
C GLN A 650 -23.25 15.23 3.85
N LEU A 651 -23.26 15.12 5.19
CA LEU A 651 -23.20 13.83 5.87
C LEU A 651 -24.36 12.93 5.46
N ALA A 652 -25.58 13.48 5.40
CA ALA A 652 -26.75 12.73 4.96
C ALA A 652 -26.61 12.19 3.52
N GLU A 653 -25.90 12.88 2.62
CA GLU A 653 -25.62 12.36 1.28
C GLU A 653 -24.57 11.24 1.29
N ILE A 654 -23.49 11.38 2.07
CA ILE A 654 -22.46 10.34 2.22
C ILE A 654 -23.05 9.05 2.79
N GLU A 655 -23.95 9.16 3.77
CA GLU A 655 -24.54 7.99 4.42
C GLU A 655 -25.49 7.19 3.53
N LYS A 656 -25.92 7.74 2.38
CA LYS A 656 -26.72 7.02 1.37
C LYS A 656 -25.87 6.16 0.44
N VAL A 657 -24.59 6.52 0.27
CA VAL A 657 -23.71 5.84 -0.69
C VAL A 657 -23.35 4.47 -0.15
N THR A 658 -23.57 3.45 -0.97
CA THR A 658 -23.18 2.06 -0.72
C THR A 658 -22.05 1.67 -1.66
N PHE A 659 -21.31 0.61 -1.33
CA PHE A 659 -20.30 0.11 -2.27
C PHE A 659 -20.92 -0.37 -3.59
N ALA A 660 -22.17 -0.86 -3.57
CA ALA A 660 -22.94 -1.18 -4.77
C ALA A 660 -23.13 0.05 -5.68
N ARG A 661 -23.49 1.20 -5.12
CA ARG A 661 -23.63 2.46 -5.86
C ARG A 661 -22.33 2.88 -6.52
N ILE A 662 -21.22 2.85 -5.79
CA ILE A 662 -19.90 3.22 -6.33
C ILE A 662 -19.51 2.31 -7.49
N ILE A 663 -19.73 0.99 -7.39
CA ILE A 663 -19.47 0.08 -8.51
C ILE A 663 -20.37 0.39 -9.71
N CYS A 664 -21.65 0.71 -9.49
CA CYS A 664 -22.56 1.12 -10.58
C CYS A 664 -22.15 2.43 -11.25
N ASP A 665 -21.63 3.41 -10.51
CA ASP A 665 -21.18 4.70 -11.06
C ASP A 665 -19.88 4.59 -11.86
N ASN A 666 -19.06 3.58 -11.58
CA ASN A 666 -17.68 3.50 -12.08
C ASN A 666 -17.35 2.23 -12.88
N GLY A 667 -18.29 1.29 -13.00
CA GLY A 667 -18.21 0.13 -13.90
C GLY A 667 -18.48 0.52 -15.35
N ASP A 668 -17.94 -0.26 -16.30
CA ASP A 668 -18.03 0.07 -17.74
C ASP A 668 -19.38 -0.36 -18.36
N GLY A 669 -20.05 -1.37 -17.80
CA GLY A 669 -21.27 -1.98 -18.32
C GLY A 669 -22.13 -2.67 -17.25
N ILE A 670 -22.01 -2.25 -15.98
CA ILE A 670 -22.80 -2.78 -14.87
C ILE A 670 -24.15 -2.03 -14.80
N GLN A 671 -25.22 -2.68 -15.25
CA GLN A 671 -26.60 -2.13 -15.21
C GLN A 671 -27.44 -2.67 -14.04
N SER A 672 -27.06 -3.84 -13.53
CA SER A 672 -27.68 -4.53 -12.40
C SER A 672 -26.58 -5.04 -11.49
N ILE A 673 -26.79 -4.94 -10.18
CA ILE A 673 -25.82 -5.30 -9.16
C ILE A 673 -26.51 -5.94 -7.96
N ASN A 674 -25.76 -6.71 -7.18
CA ASN A 674 -26.20 -7.22 -5.89
C ASN A 674 -26.59 -6.07 -4.96
N ASN A 675 -27.71 -6.20 -4.23
CA ASN A 675 -28.17 -5.19 -3.27
C ASN A 675 -27.12 -4.87 -2.20
N ASP A 676 -26.40 -5.91 -1.76
CA ASP A 676 -25.24 -5.82 -0.90
C ASP A 676 -24.13 -6.65 -1.53
N VAL A 677 -23.06 -5.98 -1.96
CA VAL A 677 -21.96 -6.59 -2.72
C VAL A 677 -21.13 -7.55 -1.89
N PHE A 678 -21.18 -7.44 -0.55
CA PHE A 678 -20.48 -8.34 0.37
C PHE A 678 -21.31 -9.56 0.77
N THR A 679 -22.62 -9.56 0.49
CA THR A 679 -23.53 -10.67 0.79
C THR A 679 -23.72 -11.51 -0.46
N PHE A 680 -23.50 -12.82 -0.34
CA PHE A 680 -23.71 -13.75 -1.44
C PHE A 680 -25.22 -13.94 -1.66
N ASN A 681 -25.68 -13.88 -2.91
CA ASN A 681 -27.09 -13.98 -3.27
C ASN A 681 -28.02 -12.97 -2.54
N SER A 682 -27.59 -11.72 -2.35
CA SER A 682 -28.40 -10.65 -1.73
C SER A 682 -29.58 -10.14 -2.57
N GLY A 683 -29.88 -10.81 -3.70
CA GLY A 683 -30.77 -10.31 -4.74
C GLY A 683 -30.10 -9.20 -5.55
N GLN A 684 -30.58 -9.01 -6.78
CA GLN A 684 -30.08 -7.94 -7.66
C GLN A 684 -31.09 -6.80 -7.78
N THR A 685 -30.56 -5.60 -8.01
CA THR A 685 -31.33 -4.40 -8.33
C THR A 685 -30.68 -3.66 -9.49
N SER A 686 -31.49 -2.91 -10.25
CA SER A 686 -30.97 -2.01 -11.26
C SER A 686 -30.16 -0.89 -10.60
N CYS A 687 -29.04 -0.53 -11.22
CA CYS A 687 -28.21 0.59 -10.78
C CYS A 687 -29.00 1.91 -10.69
N GLY A 688 -30.06 2.10 -11.48
CA GLY A 688 -30.90 3.30 -11.39
C GLY A 688 -31.71 3.43 -10.10
N ASN A 689 -31.91 2.32 -9.37
CA ASN A 689 -32.65 2.32 -8.10
C ASN A 689 -31.77 2.60 -6.89
N LEU A 690 -30.44 2.57 -7.05
CA LEU A 690 -29.50 2.81 -5.96
C LEU A 690 -29.32 4.33 -5.74
N PRO A 691 -29.50 4.83 -4.50
CA PRO A 691 -29.31 6.25 -4.19
C PRO A 691 -27.93 6.74 -4.62
N SER A 692 -27.87 7.89 -5.29
CA SER A 692 -26.63 8.58 -5.64
C SER A 692 -26.39 9.78 -4.73
N ILE A 693 -25.12 10.17 -4.59
CA ILE A 693 -24.72 11.34 -3.82
C ILE A 693 -25.15 12.63 -4.54
N ASP A 694 -25.88 13.51 -3.85
CA ASP A 694 -26.24 14.83 -4.36
C ASP A 694 -25.15 15.87 -4.04
N LEU A 695 -24.23 16.09 -4.99
CA LEU A 695 -23.14 17.06 -4.84
C LEU A 695 -23.59 18.53 -4.84
N SER A 696 -24.87 18.85 -5.05
CA SER A 696 -25.36 20.21 -4.84
C SER A 696 -25.21 20.68 -3.39
N ARG A 697 -25.09 19.74 -2.43
CA ARG A 697 -24.80 20.03 -1.02
C ARG A 697 -23.38 20.53 -0.75
N TRP A 698 -22.51 20.53 -1.76
CA TRP A 698 -21.16 21.11 -1.74
C TRP A 698 -21.07 22.43 -2.52
N ALA A 699 -22.19 22.99 -2.98
CA ALA A 699 -22.19 24.31 -3.61
C ALA A 699 -21.79 25.41 -2.62
N GLY A 700 -20.80 26.23 -2.95
CA GLY A 700 -20.37 27.36 -2.10
C GLY A 700 -19.13 28.11 -2.55
#